data_AF-A0A238VPP4-F1
#
_entry.id   AF-A0A238VPP4-F1
#
_cell.length_a   1.000
_cell.length_b   1.000
_cell.length_c   1.000
_cell.angle_alpha   90.00
_cell.angle_beta   90.00
_cell.angle_gamma   90.00
#
_symmetry.space_group_name_H-M   'P 1'
#
loop_
_entity.id
_entity.type
_entity.pdbx_description
1 polymer ?
#
loop_
_entity_poly.entity_id
_entity_poly.type
_entity_poly.pdbx_seq_one_letter_code
_entity_poly.pdbx_strand_id
1 'polypeptide(L)'
;MNEATSGPSGLAERLAALSPQARELVLRRMRGPARDGAAAAGPADPRPVPRTGAPLPASFSQERLWLLDRLRPDSAAYVVSTAGRLRGDLDADRLRAGLADLTARHEILRTSLAWTGDRTAQIVHDSVTVPWEMTDLSAAPDPRAAAERLLAGDVERGFDLTAAPLWRARLVRTGPRDHLFGVAMHHTITDAWSVGVFLSELGRLYTASRKDPAPEHPVLPPLPLQYGDFAVWQRERLTDDMVAGLAAFWKEELAGAPEPLALPTDRPRPRVRTGRGARHDFEVPGDLLRAARDLSGSTDVTLFMALLAVFVTVLSRWSGQTDVVVGTPVAGRHHPDLEGLIGFFVNSVVVRTDVSDRPSFRRLLHRVRQRSLRAFEHQDLPFEKLVEHLAPARDTAYNPLFQVNFGFGNVPQGHLDLPGTVAEPVAVPGGAGAKFDLSLYLNEARGRLTGTFEYATDIFDATTIERLAGYLVEVLAAVTADPDLPITHLPDPRPGQRPGTPSESPPESGAPDERSAPSGWAPSPGFVEPRDRWERYVAQVWSDVLGVTPIGAHDEFFDLGGSSMPGMLVVDRLCRLTGRSVTLHDLYATRTVEALADWIRSSEPLSADPPFVVELQPGGPRAPIFFLHAVIGELYHYFELARALGSGRALYGVQADGFFHGGADPGVLTMEQMADRYAEEVRRVHPEGPYHLCGFSGAGRFALAVADSLHAAGHRVGSVVLLDSAPLTDAPPEPDLAFILAGWLLFSPPEEELRGLEPQVQLHRALEAGKRAGDLPPDVEPAEFESFCRRLELNARAVSAYRPSYPGTVTLLTQKNRTDRDLAAEWARFPIGGLRVEEIDAGSHLEFVYGPAVPEVARRLEACLDEPAPGDAGADR
;
A
#
# COMPACT_ATOMS: atom_id res chain seq x y z
N MET A 1 -58.07 -26.93 -12.34
CA MET A 1 -58.85 -25.72 -12.68
C MET A 1 -58.84 -24.80 -11.46
N ASN A 2 -57.98 -23.80 -11.28
CA ASN A 2 -56.79 -23.29 -11.97
C ASN A 2 -55.89 -22.81 -10.81
N GLU A 3 -54.64 -23.30 -10.72
CA GLU A 3 -53.42 -22.54 -11.03
C GLU A 3 -53.28 -21.22 -10.28
N ALA A 4 -52.44 -21.24 -9.23
CA ALA A 4 -51.72 -20.07 -8.73
C ALA A 4 -50.29 -20.51 -8.41
N THR A 5 -49.47 -20.52 -9.46
CA THR A 5 -48.03 -20.73 -9.46
C THR A 5 -47.33 -19.48 -8.92
N SER A 6 -46.72 -19.58 -7.74
CA SER A 6 -45.81 -18.55 -7.20
C SER A 6 -44.42 -18.75 -7.79
N GLY A 7 -44.08 -18.00 -8.85
CA GLY A 7 -42.74 -17.94 -9.47
C GLY A 7 -41.90 -16.74 -8.99
N PRO A 8 -40.60 -16.67 -9.35
CA PRO A 8 -39.66 -15.64 -8.89
C PRO A 8 -39.54 -14.47 -9.89
N SER A 9 -40.05 -13.29 -9.54
CA SER A 9 -39.90 -12.04 -10.32
C SER A 9 -39.94 -10.79 -9.41
N GLY A 10 -38.93 -10.64 -8.57
CA GLY A 10 -39.04 -9.89 -7.31
C GLY A 10 -38.91 -8.35 -7.34
N LEU A 11 -38.55 -7.68 -8.44
CA LEU A 11 -38.36 -6.21 -8.42
C LEU A 11 -38.78 -5.51 -9.71
N ALA A 12 -38.36 -6.00 -10.88
CA ALA A 12 -38.70 -5.38 -12.17
C ALA A 12 -40.22 -5.42 -12.47
N GLU A 13 -40.89 -6.56 -12.20
CA GLU A 13 -42.35 -6.67 -12.31
C GLU A 13 -43.08 -5.86 -11.24
N ARG A 14 -42.55 -5.79 -10.02
CA ARG A 14 -43.12 -4.98 -8.94
C ARG A 14 -42.98 -3.48 -9.21
N LEU A 15 -41.91 -3.04 -9.89
CA LEU A 15 -41.72 -1.66 -10.35
C LEU A 15 -42.59 -1.34 -11.57
N ALA A 16 -42.85 -2.31 -12.44
CA ALA A 16 -43.75 -2.17 -13.59
C ALA A 16 -45.24 -2.10 -13.20
N ALA A 17 -45.61 -2.71 -12.07
CA ALA A 17 -46.95 -2.66 -11.50
C ALA A 17 -47.27 -1.35 -10.74
N LEU A 18 -46.28 -0.48 -10.52
CA LEU A 18 -46.47 0.82 -9.86
C LEU A 18 -46.86 1.89 -10.89
N SER A 19 -47.66 2.88 -10.46
CA SER A 19 -47.90 4.07 -11.26
C SER A 19 -46.58 4.79 -11.56
N PRO A 20 -46.44 5.52 -12.69
CA PRO A 20 -45.20 6.21 -13.05
C PRO A 20 -44.64 7.08 -11.92
N GLN A 21 -45.52 7.76 -11.17
CA GLN A 21 -45.15 8.61 -10.03
C GLN A 21 -44.67 7.80 -8.81
N ALA A 22 -45.25 6.64 -8.53
CA ALA A 22 -44.81 5.77 -7.43
C ALA A 22 -43.48 5.06 -7.75
N ARG A 23 -43.27 4.69 -9.02
CA ARG A 23 -42.00 4.16 -9.51
C ARG A 23 -40.88 5.19 -9.40
N GLU A 24 -41.14 6.43 -9.81
CA GLU A 24 -40.22 7.57 -9.66
C GLU A 24 -39.82 7.82 -8.20
N LEU A 25 -40.78 7.73 -7.28
CA LEU A 25 -40.56 7.96 -5.85
C LEU A 25 -39.71 6.86 -5.18
N VAL A 26 -39.92 5.60 -5.59
CA VAL A 26 -39.14 4.44 -5.12
C VAL A 26 -37.72 4.53 -5.67
N LEU A 27 -37.54 4.89 -6.94
CA LEU A 27 -36.23 5.10 -7.54
C LEU A 27 -35.49 6.30 -6.91
N ARG A 28 -36.18 7.40 -6.60
CA ARG A 28 -35.62 8.53 -5.82
C ARG A 28 -35.19 8.12 -4.41
N ARG A 29 -35.94 7.24 -3.73
CA ARG A 29 -35.54 6.71 -2.41
C ARG A 29 -34.32 5.78 -2.48
N MET A 30 -34.17 5.02 -3.55
CA MET A 30 -33.01 4.13 -3.75
C MET A 30 -31.74 4.90 -4.16
N ARG A 31 -31.87 6.03 -4.86
CA ARG A 31 -30.77 6.86 -5.35
C ARG A 31 -30.19 7.84 -4.31
N GLY A 32 -30.85 8.02 -3.16
CA GLY A 32 -30.61 9.20 -2.32
C GLY A 32 -31.13 10.49 -2.99
N PRO A 33 -31.09 11.66 -2.32
CA PRO A 33 -31.64 12.90 -2.86
C PRO A 33 -30.96 13.26 -4.19
N ALA A 34 -31.77 13.46 -5.24
CA ALA A 34 -31.30 13.80 -6.58
C ALA A 34 -30.80 15.26 -6.64
N ARG A 35 -29.68 15.48 -7.32
CA ARG A 35 -29.21 16.82 -7.73
C ARG A 35 -30.18 17.42 -8.75
N ASP A 36 -31.12 18.23 -8.29
CA ASP A 36 -31.83 19.17 -9.17
C ASP A 36 -31.00 20.47 -9.23
N GLY A 37 -30.11 20.59 -10.21
CA GLY A 37 -29.46 21.87 -10.56
C GLY A 37 -27.98 21.80 -10.93
N ALA A 38 -27.67 22.37 -12.10
CA ALA A 38 -26.35 22.66 -12.69
C ALA A 38 -25.54 21.46 -13.23
N ALA A 39 -25.72 21.24 -14.54
CA ALA A 39 -24.82 20.44 -15.36
C ALA A 39 -23.41 21.07 -15.39
N ALA A 40 -22.44 20.38 -14.80
CA ALA A 40 -21.05 20.41 -15.22
C ALA A 40 -20.74 19.03 -15.81
N ALA A 41 -20.36 19.01 -17.09
CA ALA A 41 -20.16 17.80 -17.88
C ALA A 41 -19.03 16.94 -17.29
N GLY A 42 -19.39 15.84 -16.62
CA GLY A 42 -18.51 14.70 -16.37
C GLY A 42 -18.60 13.67 -17.52
N PRO A 43 -17.66 12.72 -17.63
CA PRO A 43 -17.70 11.70 -18.68
C PRO A 43 -18.94 10.81 -18.58
N ALA A 44 -19.26 10.15 -19.69
CA ALA A 44 -20.41 9.27 -19.90
C ALA A 44 -20.53 8.14 -18.86
N ASP A 45 -21.72 7.51 -18.84
CA ASP A 45 -22.01 6.31 -18.06
C ASP A 45 -20.92 5.22 -18.22
N PRO A 46 -20.71 4.36 -17.20
CA PRO A 46 -19.71 3.29 -17.28
C PRO A 46 -19.94 2.41 -18.50
N ARG A 47 -18.84 2.03 -19.18
CA ARG A 47 -18.86 1.25 -20.43
C ARG A 47 -17.87 0.08 -20.38
N PRO A 48 -18.12 -1.01 -21.12
CA PRO A 48 -17.15 -2.11 -21.24
C PRO A 48 -15.81 -1.66 -21.85
N VAL A 49 -14.70 -2.13 -21.27
CA VAL A 49 -13.32 -1.83 -21.68
C VAL A 49 -12.63 -3.08 -22.27
N PRO A 50 -11.77 -3.01 -23.30
CA PRO A 50 -11.06 -4.19 -23.77
C PRO A 50 -10.16 -4.82 -22.69
N ARG A 51 -10.13 -6.16 -22.62
CA ARG A 51 -9.24 -6.93 -21.71
C ARG A 51 -7.87 -7.25 -22.34
N THR A 52 -7.73 -6.91 -23.62
CA THR A 52 -6.50 -7.09 -24.41
C THR A 52 -5.61 -5.85 -24.22
N GLY A 53 -4.74 -5.84 -23.21
CA GLY A 53 -3.88 -4.69 -22.90
C GLY A 53 -3.18 -4.80 -21.57
N ALA A 54 -2.71 -3.66 -21.05
CA ALA A 54 -2.16 -3.56 -19.70
C ALA A 54 -3.22 -3.95 -18.63
N PRO A 55 -2.79 -4.44 -17.46
CA PRO A 55 -3.69 -4.69 -16.33
C PRO A 55 -4.64 -3.52 -16.04
N LEU A 56 -5.90 -3.85 -15.74
CA LEU A 56 -6.89 -2.85 -15.37
C LEU A 56 -6.49 -2.18 -14.04
N PRO A 57 -6.71 -0.88 -13.84
CA PRO A 57 -6.45 -0.25 -12.55
C PRO A 57 -7.36 -0.83 -11.46
N ALA A 58 -6.89 -0.87 -10.22
CA ALA A 58 -7.76 -1.07 -9.07
C ALA A 58 -8.65 0.15 -8.86
N SER A 59 -9.87 -0.04 -8.33
CA SER A 59 -10.67 1.09 -7.83
C SER A 59 -9.94 1.78 -6.67
N PHE A 60 -10.30 3.04 -6.35
CA PHE A 60 -9.67 3.73 -5.21
C PHE A 60 -9.86 2.97 -3.89
N SER A 61 -11.03 2.35 -3.71
CA SER A 61 -11.33 1.56 -2.52
C SER A 61 -10.54 0.25 -2.48
N GLN A 62 -10.33 -0.42 -3.63
CA GLN A 62 -9.46 -1.61 -3.70
C GLN A 62 -8.00 -1.28 -3.41
N GLU A 63 -7.47 -0.20 -3.99
CA GLU A 63 -6.10 0.27 -3.74
C GLU A 63 -5.88 0.54 -2.25
N ARG A 64 -6.82 1.21 -1.59
CA ARG A 64 -6.78 1.40 -0.14
C ARG A 64 -6.70 0.08 0.63
N LEU A 65 -7.58 -0.88 0.32
CA LEU A 65 -7.57 -2.16 1.04
C LEU A 65 -6.30 -2.98 0.76
N TRP A 66 -5.76 -2.89 -0.45
CA TRP A 66 -4.48 -3.49 -0.79
C TRP A 66 -3.33 -2.87 0.02
N LEU A 67 -3.29 -1.54 0.16
CA LEU A 67 -2.30 -0.86 1.01
C LEU A 67 -2.41 -1.26 2.49
N LEU A 68 -3.64 -1.37 3.00
CA LEU A 68 -3.87 -1.83 4.39
C LEU A 68 -3.45 -3.29 4.57
N ASP A 69 -3.65 -4.15 3.57
CA ASP A 69 -3.16 -5.52 3.55
C ASP A 69 -1.62 -5.57 3.51
N ARG A 70 -0.95 -4.70 2.75
CA ARG A 70 0.52 -4.60 2.77
C ARG A 70 1.09 -4.10 4.10
N LEU A 71 0.31 -3.34 4.88
CA LEU A 71 0.65 -2.99 6.26
C LEU A 71 0.40 -4.14 7.24
N ARG A 72 -0.56 -5.03 6.95
CA ARG A 72 -1.06 -6.08 7.85
C ARG A 72 -1.57 -7.31 7.06
N PRO A 73 -0.67 -8.12 6.47
CA PRO A 73 -1.08 -9.24 5.61
C PRO A 73 -1.81 -10.35 6.36
N ASP A 74 -1.58 -10.48 7.67
CA ASP A 74 -2.22 -11.50 8.52
C ASP A 74 -3.59 -11.07 9.09
N SER A 75 -4.10 -9.90 8.69
CA SER A 75 -5.33 -9.35 9.27
C SER A 75 -6.59 -9.96 8.66
N ALA A 76 -7.39 -10.61 9.49
CA ALA A 76 -8.74 -11.05 9.11
C ALA A 76 -9.78 -9.91 9.08
N ALA A 77 -9.38 -8.64 9.36
CA ALA A 77 -10.28 -7.48 9.42
C ALA A 77 -11.10 -7.23 8.15
N TYR A 78 -10.56 -7.66 7.00
CA TYR A 78 -11.17 -7.48 5.68
C TYR A 78 -11.58 -8.80 5.04
N VAL A 79 -11.81 -9.85 5.83
CA VAL A 79 -12.46 -11.06 5.35
C VAL A 79 -13.96 -10.96 5.60
N VAL A 80 -14.74 -11.02 4.53
CA VAL A 80 -16.21 -11.07 4.57
C VAL A 80 -16.64 -12.53 4.51
N SER A 81 -17.44 -12.97 5.49
CA SER A 81 -17.92 -14.35 5.55
C SER A 81 -19.44 -14.43 5.67
N THR A 82 -20.02 -15.45 5.04
CA THR A 82 -21.42 -15.85 5.22
C THR A 82 -21.52 -17.37 5.39
N ALA A 83 -22.46 -17.84 6.21
CA ALA A 83 -22.70 -19.26 6.39
C ALA A 83 -24.19 -19.58 6.55
N GLY A 84 -24.57 -20.78 6.15
CA GLY A 84 -25.92 -21.31 6.29
C GLY A 84 -25.92 -22.79 6.60
N ARG A 85 -26.87 -23.21 7.43
CA ARG A 85 -27.21 -24.61 7.67
C ARG A 85 -28.19 -25.06 6.60
N LEU A 86 -27.83 -26.10 5.87
CA LEU A 86 -28.60 -26.69 4.80
C LEU A 86 -29.14 -28.05 5.27
N ARG A 87 -30.47 -28.13 5.46
CA ARG A 87 -31.14 -29.37 5.85
C ARG A 87 -31.93 -29.96 4.69
N GLY A 88 -31.71 -31.23 4.37
CA GLY A 88 -32.43 -31.94 3.30
C GLY A 88 -31.51 -32.68 2.33
N ASP A 89 -32.02 -32.93 1.13
CA ASP A 89 -31.33 -33.66 0.07
C ASP A 89 -30.50 -32.70 -0.78
N LEU A 90 -29.31 -32.36 -0.29
CA LEU A 90 -28.35 -31.49 -0.98
C LEU A 90 -27.58 -32.26 -2.07
N ASP A 91 -27.59 -31.78 -3.30
CA ASP A 91 -26.65 -32.24 -4.34
C ASP A 91 -25.39 -31.37 -4.30
N ALA A 92 -24.34 -31.87 -3.63
CA ALA A 92 -23.08 -31.15 -3.47
C ALA A 92 -22.37 -30.88 -4.80
N ASP A 93 -22.47 -31.78 -5.78
CA ASP A 93 -21.86 -31.59 -7.10
C ASP A 93 -22.57 -30.48 -7.87
N ARG A 94 -23.90 -30.38 -7.73
CA ARG A 94 -24.71 -29.31 -8.31
C ARG A 94 -24.35 -27.95 -7.71
N LEU A 95 -24.14 -27.89 -6.40
CA LEU A 95 -23.68 -26.67 -5.71
C LEU A 95 -22.27 -26.26 -6.17
N ARG A 96 -21.35 -27.22 -6.26
CA ARG A 96 -19.99 -26.98 -6.77
C ARG A 96 -19.99 -26.50 -8.23
N ALA A 97 -20.84 -27.06 -9.09
CA ALA A 97 -21.00 -26.62 -10.47
C ALA A 97 -21.56 -25.19 -10.55
N GLY A 98 -22.56 -24.85 -9.73
CA GLY A 98 -23.09 -23.49 -9.66
C GLY A 98 -22.04 -22.46 -9.23
N LEU A 99 -21.14 -22.81 -8.30
CA LEU A 99 -20.00 -21.97 -7.93
C LEU A 99 -19.02 -21.77 -9.10
N ALA A 100 -18.78 -22.82 -9.91
CA ALA A 100 -17.94 -22.72 -11.10
C ALA A 100 -18.53 -21.76 -12.15
N ASP A 101 -19.83 -21.89 -12.43
CA ASP A 101 -20.53 -21.02 -13.37
C ASP A 101 -20.56 -19.56 -12.88
N LEU A 102 -20.74 -19.35 -11.57
CA LEU A 102 -20.69 -18.02 -10.96
C LEU A 102 -19.29 -17.39 -11.07
N THR A 103 -18.24 -18.19 -10.88
CA THR A 103 -16.83 -17.76 -11.00
C THR A 103 -16.47 -17.38 -12.44
N ALA A 104 -16.99 -18.13 -13.43
CA ALA A 104 -16.80 -17.80 -14.83
C ALA A 104 -17.55 -16.50 -15.22
N ARG A 105 -18.74 -16.29 -14.65
CA ARG A 105 -19.61 -15.14 -14.95
C ARG A 105 -19.11 -13.81 -14.41
N HIS A 106 -18.57 -13.77 -13.19
CA HIS A 106 -18.08 -12.55 -12.54
C HIS A 106 -16.56 -12.50 -12.55
N GLU A 107 -15.97 -11.61 -13.35
CA GLU A 107 -14.51 -11.47 -13.49
C GLU A 107 -13.81 -11.26 -12.14
N ILE A 108 -14.46 -10.57 -11.21
CA ILE A 108 -13.88 -10.24 -9.91
C ILE A 108 -13.60 -11.48 -9.04
N LEU A 109 -14.34 -12.59 -9.23
CA LEU A 109 -14.13 -13.84 -8.50
C LEU A 109 -12.90 -14.62 -8.97
N ARG A 110 -12.33 -14.23 -10.10
CA ARG A 110 -11.10 -14.75 -10.70
C ARG A 110 -10.03 -13.67 -10.84
N THR A 111 -10.10 -12.63 -10.01
CA THR A 111 -9.17 -11.49 -10.03
C THR A 111 -8.22 -11.54 -8.83
N SER A 112 -6.93 -11.29 -9.06
CA SER A 112 -5.96 -10.92 -8.01
C SER A 112 -5.50 -9.46 -8.17
N LEU A 113 -4.76 -8.95 -7.21
CA LEU A 113 -4.21 -7.60 -7.20
C LEU A 113 -2.68 -7.62 -7.25
N ALA A 114 -2.09 -6.73 -8.01
CA ALA A 114 -0.63 -6.60 -8.10
C ALA A 114 -0.22 -5.13 -8.12
N TRP A 115 1.00 -4.86 -7.63
CA TRP A 115 1.66 -3.57 -7.82
C TRP A 115 2.32 -3.55 -9.20
N THR A 116 2.05 -2.54 -10.02
CA THR A 116 2.65 -2.39 -11.37
C THR A 116 3.82 -1.42 -11.41
N GLY A 117 4.34 -1.00 -10.25
CA GLY A 117 5.41 0.00 -10.14
C GLY A 117 4.85 1.41 -9.89
N ASP A 118 3.70 1.74 -10.43
CA ASP A 118 3.06 3.06 -10.34
C ASP A 118 1.73 3.05 -9.57
N ARG A 119 0.98 1.95 -9.65
CA ARG A 119 -0.35 1.82 -9.04
C ARG A 119 -0.69 0.37 -8.69
N THR A 120 -1.75 0.20 -7.92
CA THR A 120 -2.37 -1.12 -7.74
C THR A 120 -3.23 -1.46 -8.96
N ALA A 121 -3.05 -2.65 -9.52
CA ALA A 121 -3.78 -3.14 -10.68
C ALA A 121 -4.53 -4.45 -10.38
N GLN A 122 -5.59 -4.68 -11.14
CA GLN A 122 -6.39 -5.90 -11.18
C GLN A 122 -5.83 -6.83 -12.26
N ILE A 123 -5.48 -8.05 -11.85
CA ILE A 123 -5.08 -9.15 -12.72
C ILE A 123 -6.26 -10.10 -12.85
N VAL A 124 -6.97 -10.01 -13.98
CA VAL A 124 -8.14 -10.84 -14.27
C VAL A 124 -7.68 -12.13 -14.96
N HIS A 125 -7.76 -13.27 -14.28
CA HIS A 125 -7.27 -14.56 -14.79
C HIS A 125 -8.32 -15.24 -15.65
N ASP A 126 -7.97 -15.75 -16.83
CA ASP A 126 -8.91 -16.43 -17.76
C ASP A 126 -9.75 -17.51 -17.08
N SER A 127 -9.13 -18.28 -16.17
CA SER A 127 -9.82 -19.22 -15.31
C SER A 127 -9.06 -19.42 -14.00
N VAL A 128 -9.75 -19.86 -12.97
CA VAL A 128 -9.17 -20.25 -11.67
C VAL A 128 -9.75 -21.58 -11.24
N THR A 129 -9.01 -22.32 -10.43
CA THR A 129 -9.56 -23.52 -9.79
C THR A 129 -10.60 -23.09 -8.75
N VAL A 130 -11.81 -23.62 -8.85
CA VAL A 130 -12.90 -23.31 -7.90
C VAL A 130 -12.46 -23.74 -6.49
N PRO A 131 -12.38 -22.80 -5.52
CA PRO A 131 -11.89 -23.04 -4.18
C PRO A 131 -12.98 -23.72 -3.32
N TRP A 132 -13.17 -25.01 -3.54
CA TRP A 132 -14.18 -25.85 -2.90
C TRP A 132 -13.55 -26.93 -2.03
N GLU A 133 -13.92 -26.96 -0.75
CA GLU A 133 -13.57 -28.05 0.17
C GLU A 133 -14.83 -28.71 0.74
N MET A 134 -14.84 -30.04 0.79
CA MET A 134 -15.90 -30.81 1.45
C MET A 134 -15.31 -31.66 2.57
N THR A 135 -15.85 -31.52 3.77
CA THR A 135 -15.40 -32.27 4.95
C THR A 135 -16.58 -33.01 5.56
N ASP A 136 -16.38 -34.27 5.94
CA ASP A 136 -17.39 -35.03 6.69
C ASP A 136 -17.00 -35.09 8.18
N LEU A 137 -17.81 -34.46 9.01
CA LEU A 137 -17.67 -34.47 10.46
C LEU A 137 -18.83 -35.19 11.16
N SER A 138 -19.67 -35.91 10.41
CA SER A 138 -20.85 -36.59 10.97
C SER A 138 -20.53 -37.61 12.08
N ALA A 139 -19.29 -38.11 12.12
CA ALA A 139 -18.79 -39.02 13.17
C ALA A 139 -18.07 -38.32 14.34
N ALA A 140 -17.94 -36.99 14.32
CA ALA A 140 -17.28 -36.25 15.40
C ALA A 140 -18.15 -36.23 16.67
N PRO A 141 -17.57 -36.06 17.88
CA PRO A 141 -18.33 -35.97 19.13
C PRO A 141 -19.32 -34.81 19.17
N ASP A 142 -18.94 -33.67 18.58
CA ASP A 142 -19.80 -32.51 18.35
C ASP A 142 -19.58 -32.02 16.90
N PRO A 143 -20.27 -32.62 15.92
CA PRO A 143 -20.10 -32.30 14.51
C PRO A 143 -20.33 -30.83 14.21
N ARG A 144 -21.28 -30.20 14.91
CA ARG A 144 -21.67 -28.81 14.66
C ARG A 144 -20.61 -27.85 15.15
N ALA A 145 -20.18 -27.95 16.41
CA ALA A 145 -19.15 -27.06 16.93
C ALA A 145 -17.82 -27.25 16.18
N ALA A 146 -17.50 -28.48 15.78
CA ALA A 146 -16.32 -28.75 14.97
C ALA A 146 -16.42 -28.11 13.57
N ALA A 147 -17.58 -28.17 12.93
CA ALA A 147 -17.82 -27.51 11.65
C ALA A 147 -17.76 -25.98 11.75
N GLU A 148 -18.36 -25.39 12.78
CA GLU A 148 -18.30 -23.94 13.05
C GLU A 148 -16.85 -23.46 13.26
N ARG A 149 -16.01 -24.26 13.96
CA ARG A 149 -14.56 -23.99 14.08
C ARG A 149 -13.81 -24.06 12.75
N LEU A 150 -14.15 -24.99 11.86
CA LEU A 150 -13.54 -25.05 10.53
C LEU A 150 -13.87 -23.79 9.71
N LEU A 151 -15.13 -23.34 9.74
CA LEU A 151 -15.54 -22.11 9.06
C LEU A 151 -14.87 -20.87 9.65
N ALA A 152 -14.68 -20.80 10.97
CA ALA A 152 -13.92 -19.74 11.62
C ALA A 152 -12.46 -19.72 11.15
N GLY A 153 -11.82 -20.89 11.06
CA GLY A 153 -10.45 -21.02 10.56
C GLY A 153 -10.27 -20.57 9.11
N ASP A 154 -11.28 -20.77 8.25
CA ASP A 154 -11.24 -20.28 6.86
C ASP A 154 -11.19 -18.73 6.78
N VAL A 155 -11.76 -18.05 7.77
CA VAL A 155 -11.74 -16.58 7.92
C VAL A 155 -10.40 -16.11 8.48
N GLU A 156 -9.93 -16.74 9.57
CA GLU A 156 -8.67 -16.40 10.24
C GLU A 156 -7.44 -16.58 9.35
N ARG A 157 -7.49 -17.53 8.41
CA ARG A 157 -6.39 -17.80 7.47
C ARG A 157 -6.03 -16.61 6.56
N GLY A 158 -6.93 -15.63 6.36
CA GLY A 158 -6.66 -14.46 5.50
C GLY A 158 -6.48 -14.81 4.01
N PHE A 159 -6.05 -13.85 3.19
CA PHE A 159 -5.82 -14.05 1.74
C PHE A 159 -4.54 -13.38 1.30
N ASP A 160 -3.72 -14.05 0.49
CA ASP A 160 -2.70 -13.38 -0.30
C ASP A 160 -3.39 -12.69 -1.49
N LEU A 161 -3.46 -11.36 -1.47
CA LEU A 161 -4.12 -10.58 -2.51
C LEU A 161 -3.48 -10.72 -3.89
N THR A 162 -2.24 -11.21 -3.97
CA THR A 162 -1.52 -11.40 -5.23
C THR A 162 -1.90 -12.70 -5.95
N ALA A 163 -2.52 -13.65 -5.24
CA ALA A 163 -2.87 -14.97 -5.75
C ALA A 163 -4.38 -15.20 -5.79
N ALA A 164 -4.96 -15.29 -6.99
CA ALA A 164 -6.38 -15.63 -7.16
C ALA A 164 -6.62 -17.14 -6.90
N PRO A 165 -7.80 -17.56 -6.42
CA PRO A 165 -8.98 -16.75 -6.10
C PRO A 165 -8.95 -16.13 -4.69
N LEU A 166 -9.50 -14.91 -4.56
CA LEU A 166 -9.63 -14.20 -3.28
C LEU A 166 -10.91 -14.54 -2.51
N TRP A 167 -11.41 -15.77 -2.68
CA TRP A 167 -12.53 -16.34 -1.94
C TRP A 167 -12.35 -17.85 -1.78
N ARG A 168 -13.13 -18.46 -0.90
CA ARG A 168 -13.15 -19.90 -0.64
C ARG A 168 -14.50 -20.34 -0.07
N ALA A 169 -14.90 -21.55 -0.43
CA ALA A 169 -16.16 -22.16 -0.01
C ALA A 169 -15.93 -23.54 0.62
N ARG A 170 -16.62 -23.80 1.73
CA ARG A 170 -16.56 -25.07 2.46
C ARG A 170 -17.96 -25.63 2.67
N LEU A 171 -18.13 -26.90 2.37
CA LEU A 171 -19.31 -27.68 2.76
C LEU A 171 -18.91 -28.73 3.81
N VAL A 172 -19.48 -28.63 5.00
CA VAL A 172 -19.24 -29.58 6.09
C VAL A 172 -20.49 -30.41 6.33
N ARG A 173 -20.38 -31.73 6.14
CA ARG A 173 -21.45 -32.66 6.51
C ARG A 173 -21.42 -32.90 8.01
N THR A 174 -22.51 -32.55 8.69
CA THR A 174 -22.67 -32.72 10.15
C THR A 174 -23.62 -33.86 10.51
N GLY A 175 -24.40 -34.34 9.53
CA GLY A 175 -25.24 -35.52 9.60
C GLY A 175 -25.73 -35.93 8.20
N PRO A 176 -26.53 -37.01 8.07
CA PRO A 176 -26.93 -37.55 6.77
C PRO A 176 -27.67 -36.58 5.84
N ARG A 177 -28.43 -35.65 6.42
CA ARG A 177 -29.21 -34.60 5.72
C ARG A 177 -28.98 -33.22 6.33
N ASP A 178 -27.80 -33.02 6.93
CA ASP A 178 -27.48 -31.81 7.69
C ASP A 178 -26.07 -31.33 7.36
N HIS A 179 -25.99 -30.15 6.76
CA HIS A 179 -24.74 -29.57 6.28
C HIS A 179 -24.60 -28.13 6.77
N LEU A 180 -23.36 -27.72 6.98
CA LEU A 180 -23.00 -26.31 7.09
C LEU A 180 -22.24 -25.91 5.84
N PHE A 181 -22.73 -24.88 5.16
CA PHE A 181 -22.09 -24.28 4.00
C PHE A 181 -21.60 -22.89 4.37
N GLY A 182 -20.32 -22.62 4.19
CA GLY A 182 -19.71 -21.33 4.45
C GLY A 182 -18.91 -20.83 3.27
N VAL A 183 -18.88 -19.51 3.11
CA VAL A 183 -18.10 -18.81 2.10
C VAL A 183 -17.36 -17.65 2.77
N ALA A 184 -16.05 -17.57 2.54
CA ALA A 184 -15.20 -16.47 2.94
C ALA A 184 -14.62 -15.79 1.70
N MET A 185 -14.58 -14.47 1.69
CA MET A 185 -14.11 -13.64 0.57
C MET A 185 -13.31 -12.47 1.10
N HIS A 186 -12.24 -12.07 0.42
CA HIS A 186 -11.58 -10.82 0.75
C HIS A 186 -12.42 -9.61 0.31
N HIS A 187 -12.47 -8.56 1.13
CA HIS A 187 -13.32 -7.39 0.90
C HIS A 187 -12.91 -6.57 -0.34
N THR A 188 -11.74 -6.83 -0.93
CA THR A 188 -11.32 -6.22 -2.21
C THR A 188 -12.13 -6.70 -3.41
N ILE A 189 -12.79 -7.85 -3.31
CA ILE A 189 -13.60 -8.43 -4.39
C ILE A 189 -15.09 -8.48 -4.08
N THR A 190 -15.50 -8.07 -2.87
CA THR A 190 -16.88 -8.20 -2.41
C THR A 190 -17.26 -7.08 -1.44
N ASP A 191 -18.56 -6.88 -1.27
CA ASP A 191 -19.17 -6.07 -0.22
C ASP A 191 -20.45 -6.76 0.27
N ALA A 192 -21.11 -6.18 1.29
CA ALA A 192 -22.33 -6.76 1.84
C ALA A 192 -23.44 -6.93 0.77
N TRP A 193 -23.51 -6.03 -0.22
CA TRP A 193 -24.46 -6.13 -1.34
C TRP A 193 -24.12 -7.30 -2.26
N SER A 194 -22.83 -7.46 -2.56
CA SER A 194 -22.30 -8.55 -3.39
C SER A 194 -22.56 -9.92 -2.79
N VAL A 195 -22.53 -10.06 -1.46
CA VAL A 195 -22.94 -11.32 -0.79
C VAL A 195 -24.39 -11.67 -1.11
N GLY A 196 -25.28 -10.66 -1.16
CA GLY A 196 -26.67 -10.85 -1.57
C GLY A 196 -26.81 -11.34 -3.01
N VAL A 197 -26.09 -10.70 -3.94
CA VAL A 197 -26.03 -11.09 -5.36
C VAL A 197 -25.47 -12.51 -5.51
N PHE A 198 -24.37 -12.82 -4.83
CA PHE A 198 -23.72 -14.12 -4.84
C PHE A 198 -24.68 -15.24 -4.44
N LEU A 199 -25.37 -15.11 -3.30
CA LEU A 199 -26.29 -16.14 -2.81
C LEU A 199 -27.50 -16.32 -3.75
N SER A 200 -28.05 -15.21 -4.25
CA SER A 200 -29.20 -15.24 -5.16
C SER A 200 -28.87 -15.87 -6.51
N GLU A 201 -27.72 -15.54 -7.11
CA GLU A 201 -27.31 -16.12 -8.39
C GLU A 201 -26.90 -17.59 -8.22
N LEU A 202 -26.24 -17.95 -7.12
CA LEU A 202 -25.88 -19.33 -6.81
C LEU A 202 -27.11 -20.25 -6.70
N GLY A 203 -28.18 -19.80 -6.03
CA GLY A 203 -29.43 -20.58 -5.94
C GLY A 203 -30.10 -20.80 -7.31
N ARG A 204 -30.06 -19.79 -8.19
CA ARG A 204 -30.59 -19.90 -9.56
C ARG A 204 -29.75 -20.85 -10.42
N LEU A 205 -28.42 -20.76 -10.33
CA LEU A 205 -27.49 -21.63 -11.06
C LEU A 205 -27.56 -23.07 -10.56
N TYR A 206 -27.69 -23.26 -9.24
CA TYR A 206 -28.01 -24.56 -8.69
C TYR A 206 -29.29 -25.07 -9.35
N THR A 207 -30.41 -24.36 -9.24
CA THR A 207 -31.72 -24.79 -9.80
C THR A 207 -31.70 -25.12 -11.29
N ALA A 208 -30.78 -24.58 -12.08
CA ALA A 208 -30.73 -24.80 -13.53
C ALA A 208 -29.57 -25.71 -14.03
N SER A 209 -28.84 -26.34 -13.12
CA SER A 209 -27.64 -27.14 -13.42
C SER A 209 -27.73 -28.13 -14.60
N ARG A 210 -26.58 -28.35 -15.23
CA ARG A 210 -26.32 -29.12 -16.47
C ARG A 210 -26.71 -30.61 -16.44
N LYS A 211 -27.16 -31.16 -15.31
CA LYS A 211 -27.74 -32.51 -15.23
C LYS A 211 -29.16 -32.55 -15.82
N ASP A 212 -29.84 -31.41 -15.88
CA ASP A 212 -31.14 -31.23 -16.52
C ASP A 212 -30.95 -30.80 -18.00
N PRO A 213 -31.95 -30.98 -18.89
CA PRO A 213 -31.88 -30.48 -20.27
C PRO A 213 -31.56 -28.99 -20.27
N ALA A 214 -30.62 -28.55 -21.12
CA ALA A 214 -30.23 -27.15 -21.19
C ALA A 214 -31.47 -26.27 -21.43
N PRO A 215 -31.71 -25.25 -20.60
CA PRO A 215 -32.88 -24.39 -20.77
C PRO A 215 -32.79 -23.64 -22.10
N GLU A 216 -33.94 -23.39 -22.75
CA GLU A 216 -34.02 -22.67 -24.04
C GLU A 216 -33.46 -21.23 -23.96
N HIS A 217 -33.37 -20.68 -22.75
CA HIS A 217 -32.83 -19.35 -22.48
C HIS A 217 -31.80 -19.39 -21.34
N PRO A 218 -30.79 -18.50 -21.35
CA PRO A 218 -29.81 -18.41 -20.27
C PRO A 218 -30.50 -18.07 -18.95
N VAL A 219 -30.16 -18.85 -17.92
CA VAL A 219 -30.76 -18.81 -16.57
C VAL A 219 -30.63 -17.43 -15.92
N LEU A 220 -29.52 -16.75 -16.23
CA LEU A 220 -29.19 -15.40 -15.79
C LEU A 220 -28.99 -14.52 -17.03
N PRO A 221 -29.49 -13.27 -17.05
CA PRO A 221 -29.21 -12.34 -18.15
C PRO A 221 -27.70 -12.03 -18.24
N PRO A 222 -27.17 -11.69 -19.42
CA PRO A 222 -25.77 -11.27 -19.54
C PRO A 222 -25.50 -10.04 -18.68
N LEU A 223 -24.30 -9.95 -18.11
CA LEU A 223 -23.89 -8.75 -17.37
C LEU A 223 -23.46 -7.68 -18.38
N PRO A 224 -24.07 -6.47 -18.34
CA PRO A 224 -23.69 -5.39 -19.26
C PRO A 224 -22.32 -4.80 -18.95
N LEU A 225 -21.87 -4.92 -17.70
CA LEU A 225 -20.60 -4.44 -17.19
C LEU A 225 -19.97 -5.51 -16.29
N GLN A 226 -18.67 -5.38 -16.06
CA GLN A 226 -17.95 -6.09 -15.01
C GLN A 226 -17.34 -5.09 -14.04
N TYR A 227 -16.90 -5.56 -12.88
CA TYR A 227 -16.31 -4.69 -11.88
C TYR A 227 -15.05 -3.93 -12.40
N GLY A 228 -14.26 -4.56 -13.26
CA GLY A 228 -13.11 -3.91 -13.91
C GLY A 228 -13.49 -2.67 -14.72
N ASP A 229 -14.67 -2.68 -15.36
CA ASP A 229 -15.19 -1.53 -16.12
C ASP A 229 -15.55 -0.37 -15.21
N PHE A 230 -16.16 -0.66 -14.06
CA PHE A 230 -16.43 0.33 -13.02
C PHE A 230 -15.14 0.96 -12.48
N ALA A 231 -14.10 0.16 -12.23
CA ALA A 231 -12.82 0.67 -11.72
C ALA A 231 -12.15 1.62 -12.72
N VAL A 232 -12.15 1.29 -14.02
CA VAL A 232 -11.65 2.19 -15.07
C VAL A 232 -12.47 3.48 -15.11
N TRP A 233 -13.80 3.36 -15.18
CA TRP A 233 -14.69 4.52 -15.21
C TRP A 233 -14.52 5.43 -13.99
N GLN A 234 -14.37 4.86 -12.79
CA GLN A 234 -14.16 5.64 -11.56
C GLN A 234 -12.85 6.44 -11.62
N ARG A 235 -11.77 5.85 -12.13
CA ARG A 235 -10.46 6.50 -12.29
C ARG A 235 -10.51 7.61 -13.35
N GLU A 236 -11.17 7.36 -14.48
CA GLU A 236 -11.30 8.36 -15.56
C GLU A 236 -12.23 9.52 -15.15
N ARG A 237 -13.28 9.23 -14.38
CA ARG A 237 -14.25 10.24 -13.95
C ARG A 237 -13.66 11.20 -12.94
N LEU A 238 -12.93 10.71 -11.93
CA LEU A 238 -12.38 11.49 -10.83
C LEU A 238 -11.09 12.22 -11.25
N THR A 239 -11.24 13.26 -12.07
CA THR A 239 -10.13 14.16 -12.46
C THR A 239 -9.58 14.91 -11.25
N ASP A 240 -8.31 15.33 -11.33
CA ASP A 240 -7.63 16.05 -10.25
C ASP A 240 -8.38 17.32 -9.81
N ASP A 241 -8.93 18.09 -10.76
CA ASP A 241 -9.73 19.28 -10.47
C ASP A 241 -11.01 18.97 -9.67
N MET A 242 -11.71 17.88 -10.03
CA MET A 242 -12.91 17.48 -9.31
C MET A 242 -12.58 16.93 -7.93
N VAL A 243 -11.48 16.18 -7.81
CA VAL A 243 -10.97 15.71 -6.52
C VAL A 243 -10.62 16.90 -5.62
N ALA A 244 -9.89 17.90 -6.14
CA ALA A 244 -9.53 19.10 -5.40
C ALA A 244 -10.78 19.89 -4.95
N GLY A 245 -11.78 20.05 -5.81
CA GLY A 245 -13.04 20.71 -5.48
C GLY A 245 -13.83 19.99 -4.37
N LEU A 246 -13.95 18.66 -4.47
CA LEU A 246 -14.60 17.85 -3.43
C LEU A 246 -13.80 17.88 -2.12
N ALA A 247 -12.47 17.80 -2.19
CA ALA A 247 -11.59 17.85 -1.03
C ALA A 247 -11.67 19.20 -0.30
N ALA A 248 -11.79 20.31 -1.02
CA ALA A 248 -11.94 21.64 -0.43
C ALA A 248 -13.19 21.73 0.46
N PHE A 249 -14.33 21.21 0.00
CA PHE A 249 -15.55 21.10 0.81
C PHE A 249 -15.30 20.31 2.10
N TRP A 250 -14.65 19.15 2.00
CA TRP A 250 -14.40 18.32 3.18
C TRP A 250 -13.41 18.93 4.15
N LYS A 251 -12.42 19.67 3.65
CA LYS A 251 -11.48 20.43 4.49
C LYS A 251 -12.20 21.49 5.32
N GLU A 252 -13.20 22.16 4.76
CA GLU A 252 -14.06 23.08 5.49
C GLU A 252 -14.96 22.33 6.50
N GLU A 253 -15.64 21.26 6.09
CA GLU A 253 -16.55 20.51 6.97
C GLU A 253 -15.85 19.87 8.17
N LEU A 254 -14.60 19.43 8.01
CA LEU A 254 -13.80 18.77 9.03
C LEU A 254 -12.79 19.69 9.72
N ALA A 255 -12.80 21.00 9.42
CA ALA A 255 -11.89 21.97 10.00
C ALA A 255 -11.98 22.02 11.53
N GLY A 256 -10.88 21.75 12.22
CA GLY A 256 -10.85 21.70 13.69
C GLY A 256 -11.66 20.55 14.29
N ALA A 257 -11.90 19.47 13.54
CA ALA A 257 -12.40 18.23 14.11
C ALA A 257 -11.45 17.72 15.21
N PRO A 258 -11.97 17.17 16.31
CA PRO A 258 -11.13 16.74 17.43
C PRO A 258 -10.22 15.56 17.05
N GLU A 259 -9.07 15.49 17.71
CA GLU A 259 -8.23 14.28 17.79
C GLU A 259 -9.04 13.09 18.39
N PRO A 260 -8.62 11.83 18.15
CA PRO A 260 -9.49 10.65 18.13
C PRO A 260 -10.54 10.59 19.23
N LEU A 261 -11.74 10.10 18.91
CA LEU A 261 -12.82 9.93 19.88
C LEU A 261 -12.31 9.11 21.08
N ALA A 262 -12.21 9.75 22.24
CA ALA A 262 -11.66 9.23 23.48
C ALA A 262 -12.70 8.35 24.19
N LEU A 263 -13.04 7.22 23.56
CA LEU A 263 -13.88 6.21 24.19
C LEU A 263 -13.14 5.63 25.42
N PRO A 264 -13.82 5.54 26.59
CA PRO A 264 -13.27 4.81 27.72
C PRO A 264 -12.97 3.36 27.34
N THR A 265 -11.72 2.95 27.40
CA THR A 265 -11.26 1.59 27.07
C THR A 265 -11.06 0.76 28.33
N ASP A 266 -11.21 -0.57 28.20
CA ASP A 266 -10.95 -1.51 29.29
C ASP A 266 -9.45 -1.86 29.41
N ARG A 267 -8.67 -1.54 28.37
CA ARG A 267 -7.22 -1.80 28.26
C ARG A 267 -6.48 -0.62 27.64
N PRO A 268 -5.15 -0.51 27.84
CA PRO A 268 -4.33 0.46 27.13
C PRO A 268 -4.36 0.17 25.62
N ARG A 269 -4.42 1.21 24.80
CA ARG A 269 -4.38 1.08 23.35
C ARG A 269 -2.99 0.57 22.91
N PRO A 270 -2.91 -0.46 22.06
CA PRO A 270 -1.64 -0.89 21.48
C PRO A 270 -1.09 0.16 20.50
N ARG A 271 0.23 0.23 20.33
CA ARG A 271 0.88 1.14 19.37
C ARG A 271 0.45 0.89 17.93
N VAL A 272 0.05 -0.34 17.60
CA VAL A 272 -0.56 -0.66 16.31
C VAL A 272 -1.77 -1.56 16.51
N ARG A 273 -2.85 -1.27 15.77
CA ARG A 273 -4.09 -2.05 15.82
C ARG A 273 -3.86 -3.46 15.25
N THR A 274 -4.38 -4.48 15.93
CA THR A 274 -4.27 -5.88 15.45
C THR A 274 -5.38 -6.25 14.47
N GLY A 275 -6.48 -5.51 14.44
CA GLY A 275 -7.67 -5.84 13.66
C GLY A 275 -8.52 -6.97 14.24
N ARG A 276 -8.14 -7.53 15.40
CA ARG A 276 -8.95 -8.53 16.11
C ARG A 276 -10.22 -7.88 16.67
N GLY A 277 -11.32 -8.59 16.53
CA GLY A 277 -12.59 -8.10 17.04
C GLY A 277 -13.55 -9.21 17.44
N ALA A 278 -14.65 -8.76 18.01
CA ALA A 278 -15.77 -9.59 18.42
C ALA A 278 -17.08 -8.88 18.08
N ARG A 279 -18.18 -9.64 18.16
CA ARG A 279 -19.55 -9.16 17.91
C ARG A 279 -20.40 -9.25 19.17
N HIS A 280 -21.32 -8.30 19.32
CA HIS A 280 -22.39 -8.35 20.30
C HIS A 280 -23.71 -7.99 19.61
N ASP A 281 -24.61 -8.96 19.55
CA ASP A 281 -25.93 -8.80 18.93
C ASP A 281 -26.98 -8.46 20.00
N PHE A 282 -27.89 -7.56 19.67
CA PHE A 282 -29.00 -7.14 20.52
C PHE A 282 -30.26 -6.85 19.69
N GLU A 283 -31.42 -6.84 20.35
CA GLU A 283 -32.70 -6.52 19.72
C GLU A 283 -33.28 -5.23 20.32
N VAL A 284 -33.80 -4.36 19.46
CA VAL A 284 -34.54 -3.18 19.89
C VAL A 284 -36.02 -3.53 19.99
N PRO A 285 -36.68 -3.26 21.14
CA PRO A 285 -38.11 -3.47 21.31
C PRO A 285 -38.95 -2.87 20.17
N GLY A 286 -39.93 -3.63 19.68
CA GLY A 286 -40.69 -3.25 18.48
C GLY A 286 -41.57 -2.01 18.63
N ASP A 287 -41.97 -1.68 19.86
CA ASP A 287 -42.61 -0.40 20.22
C ASP A 287 -41.67 0.79 20.08
N LEU A 288 -40.40 0.66 20.47
CA LEU A 288 -39.39 1.70 20.24
C LEU A 288 -39.11 1.94 18.76
N LEU A 289 -39.09 0.89 17.93
CA LEU A 289 -38.99 1.06 16.47
C LEU A 289 -40.16 1.87 15.90
N ARG A 290 -41.39 1.63 16.38
CA ARG A 290 -42.56 2.42 15.97
C ARG A 290 -42.42 3.88 16.42
N ALA A 291 -42.07 4.10 17.69
CA ALA A 291 -41.87 5.44 18.22
C ALA A 291 -40.76 6.21 17.47
N ALA A 292 -39.66 5.54 17.11
CA ALA A 292 -38.59 6.14 16.32
C ALA A 292 -39.06 6.53 14.90
N ARG A 293 -39.93 5.73 14.27
CA ARG A 293 -40.54 6.06 12.97
C ARG A 293 -41.49 7.23 13.06
N ASP A 294 -42.33 7.27 14.08
CA ASP A 294 -43.27 8.35 14.31
C ASP A 294 -42.51 9.67 14.54
N LEU A 295 -41.46 9.63 15.35
CA LEU A 295 -40.57 10.77 15.57
C LEU A 295 -39.90 11.21 14.26
N SER A 296 -39.36 10.26 13.49
CA SER A 296 -38.72 10.55 12.20
C SER A 296 -39.69 11.24 11.23
N GLY A 297 -40.91 10.72 11.11
CA GLY A 297 -41.97 11.28 10.27
C GLY A 297 -42.42 12.67 10.72
N SER A 298 -42.47 12.92 12.04
CA SER A 298 -42.87 14.23 12.60
C SER A 298 -41.81 15.32 12.52
N THR A 299 -40.55 14.97 12.20
CA THR A 299 -39.40 15.89 12.20
C THR A 299 -38.73 16.05 10.83
N ASP A 300 -39.32 15.49 9.78
CA ASP A 300 -38.78 15.48 8.40
C ASP A 300 -37.33 14.94 8.32
N VAL A 301 -37.04 13.89 9.11
CA VAL A 301 -35.77 13.16 9.07
C VAL A 301 -36.01 11.71 8.69
N THR A 302 -34.99 11.05 8.13
CA THR A 302 -35.07 9.61 7.88
C THR A 302 -34.84 8.82 9.17
N LEU A 303 -35.31 7.56 9.21
CA LEU A 303 -35.02 6.67 10.34
C LEU A 303 -33.50 6.48 10.55
N PHE A 304 -32.71 6.46 9.47
CA PHE A 304 -31.25 6.49 9.54
C PHE A 304 -30.74 7.69 10.33
N MET A 305 -31.18 8.91 10.00
CA MET A 305 -30.74 10.14 10.67
C MET A 305 -31.18 10.16 12.13
N ALA A 306 -32.37 9.65 12.45
CA ALA A 306 -32.85 9.53 13.82
C ALA A 306 -31.99 8.58 14.66
N LEU A 307 -31.69 7.40 14.13
CA LEU A 307 -30.84 6.41 14.80
C LEU A 307 -29.38 6.88 14.90
N LEU A 308 -28.87 7.60 13.90
CA LEU A 308 -27.55 8.24 13.96
C LEU A 308 -27.52 9.31 15.06
N ALA A 309 -28.56 10.13 15.21
CA ALA A 309 -28.66 11.11 16.30
C ALA A 309 -28.69 10.46 17.69
N VAL A 310 -29.39 9.32 17.83
CA VAL A 310 -29.32 8.50 19.05
C VAL A 310 -27.88 8.05 19.30
N PHE A 311 -27.19 7.55 18.28
CA PHE A 311 -25.83 7.06 18.45
C PHE A 311 -24.83 8.18 18.77
N VAL A 312 -24.92 9.33 18.11
CA VAL A 312 -24.13 10.53 18.47
C VAL A 312 -24.38 10.93 19.92
N THR A 313 -25.63 10.87 20.38
CA THR A 313 -25.98 11.14 21.78
C THR A 313 -25.30 10.15 22.72
N VAL A 314 -25.37 8.85 22.40
CA VAL A 314 -24.69 7.79 23.16
C VAL A 314 -23.18 8.04 23.22
N LEU A 315 -22.53 8.29 22.09
CA LEU A 315 -21.08 8.52 22.01
C LEU A 315 -20.65 9.76 22.80
N SER A 316 -21.40 10.86 22.69
CA SER A 316 -21.12 12.08 23.45
C SER A 316 -21.24 11.86 24.95
N ARG A 317 -22.32 11.19 25.40
CA ARG A 317 -22.53 10.88 26.82
C ARG A 317 -21.51 9.89 27.37
N TRP A 318 -21.07 8.94 26.55
CA TRP A 318 -20.14 7.89 26.94
C TRP A 318 -18.69 8.38 27.03
N SER A 319 -18.24 9.14 26.03
CA SER A 319 -16.89 9.74 25.98
C SER A 319 -16.75 11.00 26.83
N GLY A 320 -17.84 11.74 27.03
CA GLY A 320 -17.81 13.09 27.60
C GLY A 320 -17.42 14.17 26.59
N GLN A 321 -17.12 13.81 25.34
CA GLN A 321 -16.82 14.76 24.27
C GLN A 321 -18.11 15.34 23.67
N THR A 322 -18.05 16.60 23.27
CA THR A 322 -19.17 17.30 22.66
C THR A 322 -19.07 17.42 21.15
N ASP A 323 -17.93 17.10 20.55
CA ASP A 323 -17.77 17.06 19.10
C ASP A 323 -17.47 15.62 18.69
N VAL A 324 -18.39 15.03 17.93
CA VAL A 324 -18.38 13.59 17.62
C VAL A 324 -18.27 13.39 16.13
N VAL A 325 -17.29 12.60 15.71
CA VAL A 325 -17.05 12.24 14.31
C VAL A 325 -17.37 10.76 14.11
N VAL A 326 -18.29 10.46 13.20
CA VAL A 326 -18.76 9.11 12.89
C VAL A 326 -18.59 8.84 11.40
N GLY A 327 -18.00 7.69 11.05
CA GLY A 327 -18.01 7.20 9.68
C GLY A 327 -19.32 6.49 9.35
N THR A 328 -19.80 6.64 8.12
CA THR A 328 -20.95 5.88 7.60
C THR A 328 -20.62 5.31 6.22
N PRO A 329 -20.88 4.02 5.96
CA PRO A 329 -20.68 3.44 4.64
C PRO A 329 -21.80 3.89 3.70
N VAL A 330 -21.45 4.14 2.44
CA VAL A 330 -22.39 4.34 1.32
C VAL A 330 -22.16 3.26 0.28
N ALA A 331 -23.22 2.82 -0.41
CA ALA A 331 -23.17 1.64 -1.29
C ALA A 331 -22.30 1.83 -2.54
N GLY A 332 -22.13 3.07 -3.02
CA GLY A 332 -21.35 3.39 -4.22
C GLY A 332 -21.91 2.86 -5.55
N ARG A 333 -23.17 2.40 -5.56
CA ARG A 333 -23.87 1.86 -6.74
C ARG A 333 -24.88 2.86 -7.30
N HIS A 334 -24.38 3.95 -7.88
CA HIS A 334 -25.22 5.04 -8.39
C HIS A 334 -25.84 4.76 -9.77
N HIS A 335 -25.37 3.71 -10.47
CA HIS A 335 -25.83 3.33 -11.80
C HIS A 335 -26.53 1.95 -11.76
N PRO A 336 -27.71 1.77 -12.41
CA PRO A 336 -28.48 0.52 -12.35
C PRO A 336 -27.70 -0.72 -12.81
N ASP A 337 -26.84 -0.57 -13.82
CA ASP A 337 -26.02 -1.68 -14.36
C ASP A 337 -24.96 -2.19 -13.37
N LEU A 338 -24.77 -1.52 -12.24
CA LEU A 338 -23.88 -1.97 -11.16
C LEU A 338 -24.62 -2.82 -10.12
N GLU A 339 -25.95 -2.81 -10.05
CA GLU A 339 -26.71 -3.49 -8.99
C GLU A 339 -26.54 -5.00 -8.99
N GLY A 340 -26.38 -5.60 -10.18
CA GLY A 340 -26.20 -7.04 -10.38
C GLY A 340 -24.76 -7.54 -10.30
N LEU A 341 -23.79 -6.66 -10.02
CA LEU A 341 -22.37 -7.02 -10.01
C LEU A 341 -21.88 -7.44 -8.62
N ILE A 342 -20.99 -8.43 -8.59
CA ILE A 342 -20.14 -8.71 -7.44
C ILE A 342 -18.92 -7.78 -7.53
N GLY A 343 -18.53 -7.16 -6.40
CA GLY A 343 -17.37 -6.28 -6.33
C GLY A 343 -17.36 -5.41 -5.07
N PHE A 344 -16.31 -4.59 -4.91
CA PHE A 344 -16.19 -3.68 -3.76
C PHE A 344 -16.55 -2.24 -4.14
N PHE A 345 -17.80 -1.85 -3.91
CA PHE A 345 -18.31 -0.51 -4.29
C PHE A 345 -18.39 0.45 -3.11
N VAL A 346 -18.33 -0.05 -1.87
CA VAL A 346 -18.55 0.74 -0.67
C VAL A 346 -17.52 1.87 -0.55
N ASN A 347 -18.01 3.07 -0.29
CA ASN A 347 -17.21 4.22 0.13
C ASN A 347 -17.57 4.59 1.59
N SER A 348 -16.68 5.28 2.30
CA SER A 348 -16.95 5.79 3.66
C SER A 348 -17.07 7.30 3.64
N VAL A 349 -18.12 7.81 4.28
CA VAL A 349 -18.39 9.24 4.42
C VAL A 349 -18.31 9.62 5.89
N VAL A 350 -17.80 10.81 6.19
CA VAL A 350 -17.61 11.29 7.56
C VAL A 350 -18.74 12.24 7.95
N VAL A 351 -19.36 12.01 9.11
CA VAL A 351 -20.38 12.90 9.68
C VAL A 351 -19.89 13.43 11.02
N ARG A 352 -19.55 14.72 11.06
CA ARG A 352 -19.18 15.45 12.27
C ARG A 352 -20.39 16.16 12.86
N THR A 353 -20.61 15.97 14.16
CA THR A 353 -21.71 16.59 14.89
C THR A 353 -21.21 17.18 16.21
N ASP A 354 -21.24 18.51 16.29
CA ASP A 354 -21.05 19.24 17.54
C ASP A 354 -22.36 19.27 18.34
N VAL A 355 -22.26 19.08 19.66
CA VAL A 355 -23.33 19.12 20.66
C VAL A 355 -22.96 19.96 21.90
N SER A 356 -21.93 20.81 21.77
CA SER A 356 -21.42 21.68 22.85
C SER A 356 -22.47 22.66 23.40
N ASP A 357 -23.44 23.06 22.57
CA ASP A 357 -24.56 23.93 22.92
C ASP A 357 -25.68 23.23 23.71
N ARG A 358 -25.47 21.96 24.11
CA ARG A 358 -26.41 21.14 24.91
C ARG A 358 -27.81 21.10 24.30
N PRO A 359 -27.94 20.66 23.04
CA PRO A 359 -29.21 20.73 22.32
C PRO A 359 -30.27 19.78 22.93
N SER A 360 -31.54 20.10 22.72
CA SER A 360 -32.60 19.08 22.80
C SER A 360 -32.41 18.03 21.71
N PHE A 361 -32.96 16.84 21.90
CA PHE A 361 -32.86 15.79 20.90
C PHE A 361 -33.45 16.22 19.55
N ARG A 362 -34.57 16.96 19.55
CA ARG A 362 -35.17 17.53 18.33
C ARG A 362 -34.22 18.46 17.59
N ARG A 363 -33.50 19.33 18.30
CA ARG A 363 -32.50 20.22 17.69
C ARG A 363 -31.32 19.42 17.13
N LEU A 364 -30.91 18.35 17.81
CA LEU A 364 -29.89 17.43 17.33
C LEU A 364 -30.32 16.71 16.05
N LEU A 365 -31.58 16.24 15.96
CA LEU A 365 -32.12 15.62 14.74
C LEU A 365 -31.99 16.53 13.51
N HIS A 366 -32.37 17.81 13.65
CA HIS A 366 -32.23 18.78 12.57
C HIS A 366 -30.76 19.01 12.19
N ARG A 367 -29.84 19.07 13.18
CA ARG A 367 -28.40 19.21 12.93
C ARG A 367 -27.84 17.98 12.18
N VAL A 368 -28.16 16.77 12.63
CA VAL A 368 -27.74 15.53 11.98
C VAL A 368 -28.30 15.43 10.57
N ARG A 369 -29.55 15.84 10.33
CA ARG A 369 -30.14 15.91 8.99
C ARG A 369 -29.32 16.80 8.06
N GLN A 370 -29.04 18.04 8.48
CA GLN A 370 -28.29 19.01 7.67
C GLN A 370 -26.88 18.49 7.35
N ARG A 371 -26.16 17.99 8.36
CA ARG A 371 -24.81 17.44 8.17
C ARG A 371 -24.80 16.20 7.28
N SER A 372 -25.75 15.27 7.49
CA SER A 372 -25.83 14.04 6.68
C SER A 372 -26.15 14.33 5.22
N LEU A 373 -27.05 15.28 4.93
CA LEU A 373 -27.39 15.63 3.54
C LEU A 373 -26.18 16.24 2.80
N ARG A 374 -25.49 17.21 3.41
CA ARG A 374 -24.28 17.80 2.83
C ARG A 374 -23.18 16.76 2.61
N ALA A 375 -23.00 15.86 3.57
CA ALA A 375 -22.06 14.74 3.48
C ALA A 375 -22.39 13.80 2.30
N PHE A 376 -23.67 13.44 2.12
CA PHE A 376 -24.10 12.58 1.01
C PHE A 376 -24.05 13.26 -0.36
N GLU A 377 -24.24 14.59 -0.44
CA GLU A 377 -24.07 15.35 -1.70
C GLU A 377 -22.62 15.31 -2.24
N HIS A 378 -21.65 15.05 -1.35
CA HIS A 378 -20.20 15.01 -1.64
C HIS A 378 -19.59 13.61 -1.44
N GLN A 379 -20.42 12.57 -1.40
CA GLN A 379 -19.99 11.17 -1.18
C GLN A 379 -19.12 10.58 -2.31
N ASP A 380 -19.03 11.26 -3.45
CA ASP A 380 -18.29 10.81 -4.62
C ASP A 380 -16.77 10.83 -4.42
N LEU A 381 -16.27 11.58 -3.43
CA LEU A 381 -14.85 11.59 -3.08
C LEU A 381 -14.48 10.28 -2.38
N PRO A 382 -13.58 9.47 -2.93
CA PRO A 382 -13.11 8.27 -2.26
C PRO A 382 -12.47 8.62 -0.92
N PHE A 383 -12.77 7.85 0.13
CA PHE A 383 -12.26 8.10 1.48
C PHE A 383 -10.73 8.22 1.53
N GLU A 384 -9.99 7.42 0.75
CA GLU A 384 -8.52 7.51 0.73
C GLU A 384 -8.03 8.85 0.17
N LYS A 385 -8.70 9.38 -0.86
CA LYS A 385 -8.38 10.69 -1.41
C LYS A 385 -8.69 11.80 -0.42
N LEU A 386 -9.75 11.65 0.38
CA LEU A 386 -10.04 12.55 1.48
C LEU A 386 -8.90 12.55 2.53
N VAL A 387 -8.43 11.37 2.95
CA VAL A 387 -7.32 11.27 3.92
C VAL A 387 -6.03 11.85 3.36
N GLU A 388 -5.72 11.61 2.08
CA GLU A 388 -4.55 12.16 1.39
C GLU A 388 -4.55 13.70 1.40
N HIS A 389 -5.68 14.34 1.09
CA HIS A 389 -5.78 15.79 1.01
C HIS A 389 -5.87 16.49 2.37
N LEU A 390 -6.46 15.83 3.38
CA LEU A 390 -6.53 16.38 4.73
C LEU A 390 -5.22 16.19 5.51
N ALA A 391 -4.41 15.20 5.12
CA ALA A 391 -3.14 14.85 5.77
C ALA A 391 -3.22 14.88 7.32
N PRO A 392 -4.20 14.19 7.95
CA PRO A 392 -4.29 14.16 9.40
C PRO A 392 -3.04 13.51 10.01
N ALA A 393 -2.73 13.85 11.27
CA ALA A 393 -1.65 13.21 12.01
C ALA A 393 -1.76 11.68 11.90
N ARG A 394 -0.70 11.04 11.41
CA ARG A 394 -0.71 9.60 11.13
C ARG A 394 -0.34 8.83 12.38
N ASP A 395 -1.31 8.10 12.91
CA ASP A 395 -1.12 7.19 14.04
C ASP A 395 -1.62 5.79 13.65
N THR A 396 -0.72 4.81 13.69
CA THR A 396 -1.01 3.39 13.40
C THR A 396 -1.93 2.75 14.45
N ALA A 397 -2.15 3.42 15.58
CA ALA A 397 -3.09 3.03 16.62
C ALA A 397 -4.55 3.43 16.31
N TYR A 398 -4.81 4.26 15.30
CA TYR A 398 -6.14 4.78 14.96
C TYR A 398 -6.46 4.67 13.47
N ASN A 399 -7.74 4.52 13.14
CA ASN A 399 -8.19 4.77 11.77
C ASN A 399 -8.24 6.30 11.53
N PRO A 400 -7.79 6.80 10.37
CA PRO A 400 -7.84 8.23 10.06
C PRO A 400 -9.26 8.80 10.13
N LEU A 401 -9.38 10.06 10.56
CA LEU A 401 -10.61 10.87 10.61
C LEU A 401 -11.71 10.40 11.57
N PHE A 402 -11.93 9.09 11.74
CA PHE A 402 -12.92 8.57 12.68
C PHE A 402 -12.57 7.17 13.19
N GLN A 403 -13.02 6.87 14.41
CA GLN A 403 -12.77 5.60 15.11
C GLN A 403 -14.05 4.77 15.27
N VAL A 404 -15.21 5.38 15.02
CA VAL A 404 -16.51 4.75 15.18
C VAL A 404 -17.29 4.79 13.87
N ASN A 405 -17.85 3.65 13.48
CA ASN A 405 -18.67 3.51 12.28
C ASN A 405 -20.14 3.27 12.64
N PHE A 406 -21.05 3.87 11.89
CA PHE A 406 -22.49 3.65 11.98
C PHE A 406 -23.05 3.19 10.63
N GLY A 407 -23.77 2.07 10.61
CA GLY A 407 -24.45 1.56 9.43
C GLY A 407 -25.91 1.22 9.71
N PHE A 408 -26.79 1.45 8.74
CA PHE A 408 -28.21 1.08 8.80
C PHE A 408 -28.63 0.31 7.55
N GLY A 409 -29.34 -0.79 7.75
CA GLY A 409 -29.70 -1.78 6.74
C GLY A 409 -30.50 -1.21 5.57
N ASN A 410 -29.88 -1.21 4.40
CA ASN A 410 -30.49 -1.06 3.06
C ASN A 410 -29.87 -2.04 2.05
N VAL A 411 -29.28 -3.14 2.52
CA VAL A 411 -28.59 -4.12 1.68
C VAL A 411 -29.52 -5.30 1.40
N PRO A 412 -29.71 -5.71 0.13
CA PRO A 412 -30.52 -6.88 -0.22
C PRO A 412 -30.04 -8.13 0.53
N GLN A 413 -30.95 -8.76 1.26
CA GLN A 413 -30.70 -10.07 1.87
C GLN A 413 -30.79 -11.12 0.75
N GLY A 414 -29.65 -11.65 0.30
CA GLY A 414 -29.64 -12.75 -0.66
C GLY A 414 -30.29 -14.00 -0.06
N HIS A 415 -31.13 -14.66 -0.84
CA HIS A 415 -31.73 -15.94 -0.45
C HIS A 415 -31.09 -17.06 -1.26
N LEU A 416 -30.48 -18.02 -0.56
CA LEU A 416 -29.93 -19.21 -1.16
C LEU A 416 -31.05 -20.26 -1.25
N ASP A 417 -31.79 -20.24 -2.36
CA ASP A 417 -32.82 -21.24 -2.64
C ASP A 417 -32.21 -22.43 -3.36
N LEU A 418 -32.26 -23.59 -2.72
CA LEU A 418 -31.68 -24.86 -3.18
C LEU A 418 -32.76 -25.93 -3.09
N PRO A 419 -33.44 -26.25 -4.22
CA PRO A 419 -34.49 -27.26 -4.26
C PRO A 419 -34.07 -28.57 -3.56
N GLY A 420 -34.95 -29.07 -2.69
CA GLY A 420 -34.69 -30.25 -1.85
C GLY A 420 -34.07 -29.95 -0.48
N THR A 421 -33.75 -28.69 -0.19
CA THR A 421 -33.17 -28.28 1.10
C THR A 421 -33.84 -27.05 1.70
N VAL A 422 -33.69 -26.90 3.01
CA VAL A 422 -34.03 -25.68 3.76
C VAL A 422 -32.73 -25.04 4.21
N ALA A 423 -32.49 -23.80 3.79
CA ALA A 423 -31.34 -23.00 4.18
C ALA A 423 -31.69 -22.06 5.34
N GLU A 424 -30.96 -22.17 6.44
CA GLU A 424 -31.05 -21.27 7.60
C GLU A 424 -29.73 -20.53 7.79
N PRO A 425 -29.69 -19.19 7.87
CA PRO A 425 -28.46 -18.46 8.16
C PRO A 425 -27.85 -18.87 9.50
N VAL A 426 -26.53 -18.96 9.55
CA VAL A 426 -25.77 -19.26 10.78
C VAL A 426 -24.67 -18.22 10.95
N ALA A 427 -24.53 -17.70 12.17
CA ALA A 427 -23.41 -16.84 12.52
C ALA A 427 -22.11 -17.65 12.55
N VAL A 428 -21.07 -17.17 11.87
CA VAL A 428 -19.73 -17.78 11.93
C VAL A 428 -19.03 -17.25 13.19
N PRO A 429 -18.67 -18.10 14.17
CA PRO A 429 -17.91 -17.67 15.34
C PRO A 429 -16.52 -17.14 14.93
N GLY A 430 -15.97 -16.17 15.65
CA GLY A 430 -14.59 -15.67 15.45
C GLY A 430 -14.36 -14.79 14.22
N GLY A 431 -15.27 -14.72 13.25
CA GLY A 431 -15.11 -13.95 11.99
C GLY A 431 -15.35 -12.44 12.09
N ALA A 432 -15.23 -11.85 13.28
CA ALA A 432 -15.54 -10.44 13.53
C ALA A 432 -14.27 -9.59 13.51
N GLY A 433 -13.58 -9.53 12.38
CA GLY A 433 -12.49 -8.60 12.22
C GLY A 433 -12.92 -7.14 12.50
N ALA A 434 -12.20 -6.42 13.37
CA ALA A 434 -12.54 -5.06 13.77
C ALA A 434 -11.86 -4.02 12.86
N LYS A 435 -12.60 -3.51 11.88
CA LYS A 435 -12.12 -2.44 10.97
C LYS A 435 -11.90 -1.11 11.70
N PHE A 436 -12.73 -0.84 12.70
CA PHE A 436 -12.73 0.36 13.54
C PHE A 436 -12.66 -0.02 15.02
N ASP A 437 -12.57 0.95 15.92
CA ASP A 437 -12.61 0.66 17.36
C ASP A 437 -13.99 0.11 17.75
N LEU A 438 -15.04 0.70 17.17
CA LEU A 438 -16.42 0.30 17.37
C LEU A 438 -17.23 0.54 16.08
N SER A 439 -18.02 -0.43 15.67
CA SER A 439 -19.01 -0.29 14.59
C SER A 439 -20.38 -0.68 15.10
N LEU A 440 -21.37 0.17 14.90
CA LEU A 440 -22.77 -0.16 15.11
C LEU A 440 -23.45 -0.40 13.77
N TYR A 441 -23.97 -1.61 13.57
CA TYR A 441 -24.84 -1.95 12.45
C TYR A 441 -26.25 -2.20 12.95
N LEU A 442 -27.22 -1.45 12.45
CA LEU A 442 -28.63 -1.64 12.72
C LEU A 442 -29.32 -2.17 11.45
N ASN A 443 -30.16 -3.19 11.58
CA ASN A 443 -30.89 -3.76 10.45
C ASN A 443 -32.37 -3.89 10.77
N GLU A 444 -33.22 -3.51 9.83
CA GLU A 444 -34.65 -3.69 9.94
C GLU A 444 -35.13 -4.85 9.06
N ALA A 445 -35.70 -5.87 9.68
CA ALA A 445 -36.26 -7.02 8.95
C ALA A 445 -37.54 -7.51 9.60
N ARG A 446 -38.58 -7.75 8.80
CA ARG A 446 -39.87 -8.31 9.23
C ARG A 446 -40.49 -7.56 10.42
N GLY A 447 -40.35 -6.23 10.46
CA GLY A 447 -40.89 -5.38 11.52
C GLY A 447 -40.11 -5.39 12.85
N ARG A 448 -38.90 -5.95 12.85
CA ARG A 448 -37.97 -5.92 13.99
C ARG A 448 -36.73 -5.12 13.64
N LEU A 449 -36.18 -4.41 14.62
CA LEU A 449 -34.90 -3.72 14.52
C LEU A 449 -33.88 -4.48 15.36
N THR A 450 -32.88 -5.06 14.69
CA THR A 450 -31.77 -5.77 15.34
C THR A 450 -30.51 -4.94 15.22
N GLY A 451 -29.65 -4.98 16.22
CA GLY A 451 -28.37 -4.31 16.23
C GLY A 451 -27.22 -5.27 16.48
N THR A 452 -26.08 -4.96 15.86
CA THR A 452 -24.82 -5.66 16.06
C THR A 452 -23.74 -4.62 16.31
N PHE A 453 -23.06 -4.73 17.45
CA PHE A 453 -21.78 -4.07 17.65
C PHE A 453 -20.65 -4.98 17.20
N GLU A 454 -19.77 -4.46 16.33
CA GLU A 454 -18.44 -5.02 16.10
C GLU A 454 -17.42 -4.14 16.83
N TYR A 455 -16.51 -4.74 17.58
CA TYR A 455 -15.58 -3.97 18.42
C TYR A 455 -14.20 -4.57 18.48
N ALA A 456 -13.19 -3.72 18.66
CA ALA A 456 -11.80 -4.13 18.81
C ALA A 456 -11.55 -4.74 20.19
N THR A 457 -11.19 -6.02 20.23
CA THR A 457 -10.94 -6.76 21.50
C THR A 457 -9.61 -6.36 22.16
N ASP A 458 -8.75 -5.65 21.42
CA ASP A 458 -7.53 -5.05 21.97
C ASP A 458 -7.84 -4.02 23.08
N ILE A 459 -8.99 -3.35 23.00
CA ILE A 459 -9.32 -2.20 23.87
C ILE A 459 -10.66 -2.33 24.61
N PHE A 460 -11.56 -3.23 24.18
CA PHE A 460 -12.87 -3.41 24.80
C PHE A 460 -13.13 -4.84 25.29
N ASP A 461 -13.86 -4.95 26.39
CA ASP A 461 -14.48 -6.17 26.91
C ASP A 461 -15.92 -6.32 26.43
N ALA A 462 -16.36 -7.57 26.28
CA ALA A 462 -17.72 -7.91 25.91
C ALA A 462 -18.77 -7.27 26.85
N THR A 463 -18.47 -7.21 28.15
CA THR A 463 -19.34 -6.61 29.18
C THR A 463 -19.49 -5.09 29.02
N THR A 464 -18.45 -4.40 28.54
CA THR A 464 -18.50 -2.97 28.26
C THR A 464 -19.38 -2.69 27.04
N ILE A 465 -19.30 -3.53 26.01
CA ILE A 465 -20.12 -3.41 24.80
C ILE A 465 -21.59 -3.78 25.07
N GLU A 466 -21.84 -4.81 25.87
CA GLU A 466 -23.19 -5.16 26.33
C GLU A 466 -23.85 -4.00 27.08
N ARG A 467 -23.12 -3.34 27.99
CA ARG A 467 -23.59 -2.14 28.69
C ARG A 467 -23.88 -0.99 27.73
N LEU A 468 -23.02 -0.78 26.73
CA LEU A 468 -23.22 0.24 25.71
C LEU A 468 -24.48 -0.02 24.86
N ALA A 469 -24.74 -1.28 24.51
CA ALA A 469 -25.95 -1.69 23.79
C ALA A 469 -27.22 -1.45 24.62
N GLY A 470 -27.22 -1.81 25.90
CA GLY A 470 -28.31 -1.51 26.82
C GLY A 470 -28.57 0.00 26.92
N TYR A 471 -27.51 0.79 27.11
CA TYR A 471 -27.62 2.24 27.18
C TYR A 471 -28.13 2.88 25.89
N LEU A 472 -27.77 2.34 24.72
CA LEU A 472 -28.35 2.80 23.44
C LEU A 472 -29.86 2.61 23.38
N VAL A 473 -30.38 1.48 23.87
CA VAL A 473 -31.82 1.20 23.93
C VAL A 473 -32.51 2.13 24.93
N GLU A 474 -31.89 2.40 26.08
CA GLU A 474 -32.40 3.37 27.06
C GLU A 474 -32.47 4.79 26.52
N VAL A 475 -31.42 5.25 25.82
CA VAL A 475 -31.39 6.57 25.17
C VAL A 475 -32.48 6.65 24.11
N LEU A 476 -32.63 5.62 23.26
CA LEU A 476 -33.69 5.57 22.25
C LEU A 476 -35.09 5.68 22.89
N ALA A 477 -35.33 4.99 24.00
CA ALA A 477 -36.59 5.08 24.74
C ALA A 477 -36.84 6.49 25.29
N ALA A 478 -35.84 7.09 25.93
CA ALA A 478 -35.96 8.42 26.52
C ALA A 478 -36.24 9.51 25.47
N VAL A 479 -35.49 9.51 24.37
CA VAL A 479 -35.60 10.57 23.34
C VAL A 479 -36.82 10.42 22.44
N THR A 480 -37.39 9.21 22.33
CA THR A 480 -38.67 9.00 21.63
C THR A 480 -39.87 9.33 22.51
N ALA A 481 -39.74 9.22 23.83
CA ALA A 481 -40.76 9.63 24.79
C ALA A 481 -40.82 11.17 24.96
N ASP A 482 -39.66 11.83 25.04
CA ASP A 482 -39.55 13.28 25.13
C ASP A 482 -38.42 13.81 24.21
N PRO A 483 -38.74 14.15 22.94
CA PRO A 483 -37.75 14.64 21.99
C PRO A 483 -37.25 16.06 22.31
N ASP A 484 -37.91 16.79 23.21
CA ASP A 484 -37.53 18.15 23.60
C ASP A 484 -36.62 18.16 24.85
N LEU A 485 -36.37 16.98 25.44
CA LEU A 485 -35.39 16.76 26.51
C LEU A 485 -33.97 17.14 26.03
N PRO A 486 -33.23 17.98 26.79
CA PRO A 486 -31.80 18.21 26.57
C PRO A 486 -31.01 16.90 26.69
N ILE A 487 -30.12 16.62 25.73
CA ILE A 487 -29.36 15.37 25.73
C ILE A 487 -28.48 15.19 26.99
N THR A 488 -28.14 16.28 27.68
CA THR A 488 -27.38 16.25 28.93
C THR A 488 -28.18 15.76 30.13
N HIS A 489 -29.52 15.72 30.05
CA HIS A 489 -30.41 15.21 31.09
C HIS A 489 -30.71 13.73 30.95
N LEU A 490 -30.19 13.07 29.91
CA LEU A 490 -30.28 11.62 29.77
C LEU A 490 -29.51 10.91 30.88
N PRO A 491 -29.94 9.68 31.27
CA PRO A 491 -29.29 8.89 32.31
C PRO A 491 -27.76 8.86 32.16
N ASP A 492 -27.04 8.84 33.28
CA ASP A 492 -25.59 8.67 33.24
C ASP A 492 -25.26 7.24 32.78
N PRO A 493 -24.48 7.06 31.70
CA PRO A 493 -24.09 5.73 31.23
C PRO A 493 -23.25 4.92 32.24
N ARG A 494 -22.73 5.54 33.30
CA ARG A 494 -21.83 4.90 34.28
C ARG A 494 -22.19 5.28 35.73
N PRO A 495 -23.30 4.79 36.28
CA PRO A 495 -23.69 5.10 37.65
C PRO A 495 -22.61 4.65 38.65
N GLY A 496 -21.99 5.60 39.35
CA GLY A 496 -21.03 5.34 40.43
C GLY A 496 -19.54 5.45 40.08
N GLN A 497 -19.15 5.63 38.81
CA GLN A 497 -17.80 6.09 38.47
C GLN A 497 -17.77 7.61 38.55
N ARG A 498 -16.99 8.20 39.48
CA ARG A 498 -16.69 9.64 39.42
C ARG A 498 -16.09 9.92 38.03
N PRO A 499 -16.44 11.04 37.37
CA PRO A 499 -15.74 11.45 36.15
C PRO A 499 -14.25 11.44 36.48
N GLY A 500 -13.48 10.63 35.74
CA GLY A 500 -12.03 10.66 35.83
C GLY A 500 -11.61 12.11 35.64
N THR A 501 -10.79 12.63 36.55
CA THR A 501 -10.18 13.95 36.38
C THR A 501 -9.61 14.01 34.97
N PRO A 502 -9.95 15.04 34.16
CA PRO A 502 -9.28 15.22 32.88
C PRO A 502 -7.80 15.23 33.17
N SER A 503 -7.03 14.41 32.44
CA SER A 503 -5.58 14.40 32.55
C SER A 503 -5.09 15.80 32.19
N GLU A 504 -4.75 16.61 33.20
CA GLU A 504 -4.05 17.88 33.05
C GLU A 504 -2.61 17.58 32.64
N SER A 505 -2.44 17.29 31.35
CA SER A 505 -1.19 17.43 30.63
C SER A 505 -1.57 17.46 29.15
N PRO A 506 -1.73 18.66 28.56
CA PRO A 506 -1.73 18.73 27.11
C PRO A 506 -0.37 18.20 26.62
N PRO A 507 -0.29 17.35 25.59
CA PRO A 507 0.95 17.31 24.82
C PRO A 507 1.16 18.74 24.31
N GLU A 508 2.37 19.27 24.47
CA GLU A 508 2.72 20.59 23.95
C GLU A 508 2.31 20.64 22.48
N SER A 509 1.28 21.44 22.18
CA SER A 509 0.88 21.75 20.83
C SER A 509 1.97 22.63 20.23
N GLY A 510 3.01 22.02 19.69
CA GLY A 510 3.84 22.64 18.67
C GLY A 510 2.96 22.87 17.45
N ALA A 511 2.33 24.03 17.38
CA ALA A 511 1.62 24.46 16.18
C ALA A 511 2.62 24.45 15.00
N PRO A 512 2.39 23.69 13.92
CA PRO A 512 3.01 24.03 12.66
C PRO A 512 2.34 25.33 12.21
N ASP A 513 3.13 26.39 12.23
CA ASP A 513 2.83 27.67 11.63
C ASP A 513 2.29 27.47 10.20
N GLU A 514 1.22 28.19 9.87
CA GLU A 514 0.59 28.18 8.55
C GLU A 514 1.63 28.48 7.47
N ARG A 515 1.86 27.54 6.55
CA ARG A 515 2.54 27.83 5.30
C ARG A 515 1.72 27.37 4.11
N SER A 516 1.09 28.37 3.49
CA SER A 516 1.29 28.68 2.08
C SER A 516 2.50 27.95 1.50
N ALA A 517 2.30 27.13 0.47
CA ALA A 517 3.38 26.42 -0.21
C ALA A 517 4.58 27.35 -0.50
N PRO A 518 5.77 27.11 0.10
CA PRO A 518 6.99 27.78 -0.29
C PRO A 518 7.86 26.79 -1.07
N SER A 519 8.24 27.18 -2.28
CA SER A 519 9.43 26.63 -2.93
C SER A 519 10.64 26.83 -2.01
N GLY A 520 11.19 25.76 -1.44
CA GLY A 520 12.44 25.76 -0.67
C GLY A 520 12.33 25.05 0.69
N TRP A 521 12.55 23.73 0.71
CA TRP A 521 12.88 22.98 1.93
C TRP A 521 14.24 23.45 2.48
N ALA A 522 14.38 23.51 3.80
CA ALA A 522 15.64 23.80 4.50
C ALA A 522 15.92 22.69 5.53
N PRO A 523 17.19 22.30 5.77
CA PRO A 523 17.53 21.19 6.68
C PRO A 523 17.01 21.42 8.11
N SER A 524 16.55 20.34 8.75
CA SER A 524 16.08 20.33 10.14
C SER A 524 17.17 20.80 11.13
N PRO A 525 16.82 21.49 12.23
CA PRO A 525 17.77 21.75 13.32
C PRO A 525 18.28 20.42 13.88
N GLY A 526 19.58 20.14 13.77
CA GLY A 526 20.16 18.83 14.11
C GLY A 526 20.35 17.90 12.91
N PHE A 527 20.42 18.43 11.69
CA PHE A 527 20.79 17.69 10.49
C PHE A 527 22.08 16.87 10.69
N VAL A 528 21.95 15.56 10.51
CA VAL A 528 23.04 14.60 10.46
C VAL A 528 23.04 13.99 9.06
N GLU A 529 24.15 14.11 8.34
CA GLU A 529 24.26 13.49 7.02
C GLU A 529 24.17 11.96 7.13
N PRO A 530 23.57 11.27 6.13
CA PRO A 530 23.59 9.82 6.06
C PRO A 530 25.03 9.24 6.16
N ARG A 531 25.27 8.45 7.21
CA ARG A 531 26.60 8.06 7.68
C ARG A 531 27.10 6.79 6.99
N ASP A 532 26.21 5.82 6.78
CA ASP A 532 26.54 4.59 6.08
C ASP A 532 25.81 4.46 4.73
N ARG A 533 26.08 3.35 4.03
CA ARG A 533 25.44 3.07 2.75
C ARG A 533 23.92 2.88 2.86
N TRP A 534 23.43 2.31 3.96
CA TRP A 534 22.02 1.98 4.13
C TRP A 534 21.22 3.25 4.35
N GLU A 535 21.70 4.13 5.21
CA GLU A 535 21.17 5.48 5.38
C GLU A 535 21.18 6.24 4.07
N ARG A 536 22.28 6.16 3.29
CA ARG A 536 22.36 6.82 1.97
C ARG A 536 21.37 6.27 0.96
N TYR A 537 21.16 4.95 0.93
CA TYR A 537 20.16 4.31 0.07
C TYR A 537 18.73 4.74 0.46
N VAL A 538 18.42 4.74 1.75
CA VAL A 538 17.11 5.18 2.26
C VAL A 538 16.89 6.66 1.97
N ALA A 539 17.83 7.53 2.34
CA ALA A 539 17.74 8.97 2.10
C ALA A 539 17.61 9.30 0.61
N GLN A 540 18.35 8.61 -0.26
CA GLN A 540 18.24 8.81 -1.70
C GLN A 540 16.87 8.40 -2.24
N VAL A 541 16.40 7.21 -1.89
CA VAL A 541 15.11 6.73 -2.36
C VAL A 541 13.99 7.65 -1.87
N TRP A 542 14.06 8.13 -0.63
CA TRP A 542 13.11 9.11 -0.12
C TRP A 542 13.20 10.44 -0.86
N SER A 543 14.41 10.93 -1.13
CA SER A 543 14.62 12.19 -1.86
C SER A 543 14.00 12.14 -3.25
N ASP A 544 14.19 11.03 -3.96
CA ASP A 544 13.66 10.86 -5.31
C ASP A 544 12.15 10.69 -5.34
N VAL A 545 11.59 10.01 -4.34
CA VAL A 545 10.14 9.75 -4.27
C VAL A 545 9.37 10.97 -3.75
N LEU A 546 9.91 11.67 -2.75
CA LEU A 546 9.27 12.81 -2.11
C LEU A 546 9.63 14.15 -2.77
N GLY A 547 10.69 14.19 -3.58
CA GLY A 547 11.20 15.43 -4.18
C GLY A 547 11.85 16.39 -3.17
N VAL A 548 12.28 15.88 -2.02
CA VAL A 548 12.87 16.67 -0.92
C VAL A 548 14.36 16.36 -0.79
N THR A 549 15.20 17.40 -0.73
CA THR A 549 16.65 17.26 -0.60
C THR A 549 17.25 18.51 0.05
N PRO A 550 18.25 18.40 0.95
CA PRO A 550 18.84 17.16 1.48
C PRO A 550 17.91 16.48 2.51
N ILE A 551 18.10 15.16 2.69
CA ILE A 551 17.46 14.34 3.74
C ILE A 551 18.56 13.82 4.67
N GLY A 552 18.42 14.06 5.96
CA GLY A 552 19.32 13.62 7.02
C GLY A 552 18.93 12.28 7.64
N ALA A 553 19.85 11.68 8.40
CA ALA A 553 19.69 10.38 9.05
C ALA A 553 18.51 10.33 10.05
N HIS A 554 18.13 11.46 10.64
CA HIS A 554 17.06 11.55 11.64
C HIS A 554 15.75 12.14 11.09
N ASP A 555 15.66 12.49 9.81
CA ASP A 555 14.42 13.00 9.24
C ASP A 555 13.35 11.89 9.18
N GLU A 556 12.09 12.24 9.47
CA GLU A 556 10.96 11.31 9.47
C GLU A 556 10.21 11.31 8.13
N PHE A 557 9.87 10.10 7.62
CA PHE A 557 9.24 9.91 6.31
C PHE A 557 7.97 10.74 6.13
N PHE A 558 7.12 10.76 7.17
CA PHE A 558 5.81 11.40 7.11
C PHE A 558 5.89 12.92 7.27
N ASP A 559 6.85 13.43 8.03
CA ASP A 559 7.09 14.86 8.20
C ASP A 559 7.59 15.50 6.89
N LEU A 560 8.31 14.72 6.08
CA LEU A 560 8.73 15.09 4.73
C LEU A 560 7.61 15.02 3.67
N GLY A 561 6.36 14.76 4.08
CA GLY A 561 5.20 14.63 3.18
C GLY A 561 4.96 13.21 2.66
N GLY A 562 5.63 12.22 3.22
CA GLY A 562 5.42 10.81 2.90
C GLY A 562 3.99 10.35 3.16
N SER A 563 3.48 9.47 2.30
CA SER A 563 2.17 8.84 2.46
C SER A 563 2.20 7.38 2.01
N SER A 564 1.06 6.69 1.98
CA SER A 564 1.00 5.24 1.70
C SER A 564 1.46 4.91 0.27
N MET A 565 1.13 5.76 -0.71
CA MET A 565 1.52 5.58 -2.12
C MET A 565 3.01 5.86 -2.37
N PRO A 566 3.57 7.03 -1.99
CA PRO A 566 5.02 7.23 -1.92
C PRO A 566 5.74 6.14 -1.13
N GLY A 567 5.14 5.68 -0.02
CA GLY A 567 5.71 4.60 0.80
C GLY A 567 5.85 3.28 0.02
N MET A 568 4.88 2.94 -0.84
CA MET A 568 4.99 1.76 -1.70
C MET A 568 6.11 1.91 -2.74
N LEU A 569 6.28 3.09 -3.33
CA LEU A 569 7.38 3.38 -4.25
C LEU A 569 8.74 3.27 -3.55
N VAL A 570 8.83 3.81 -2.33
CA VAL A 570 10.02 3.69 -1.48
C VAL A 570 10.34 2.23 -1.20
N VAL A 571 9.36 1.45 -0.73
CA VAL A 571 9.52 0.03 -0.43
C VAL A 571 9.98 -0.74 -1.67
N ASP A 572 9.28 -0.57 -2.79
CA ASP A 572 9.57 -1.24 -4.05
C ASP A 572 10.99 -0.93 -4.57
N ARG A 573 11.41 0.33 -4.49
CA ARG A 573 12.75 0.76 -4.90
C ARG A 573 13.83 0.32 -3.92
N LEU A 574 13.58 0.36 -2.62
CA LEU A 574 14.52 -0.16 -1.61
C LEU A 574 14.70 -1.67 -1.76
N CYS A 575 13.64 -2.44 -1.98
CA CYS A 575 13.75 -3.88 -2.24
C CYS A 575 14.66 -4.16 -3.45
N ARG A 576 14.48 -3.43 -4.56
CA ARG A 576 15.33 -3.56 -5.75
C ARG A 576 16.77 -3.14 -5.51
N LEU A 577 16.99 -2.04 -4.81
CA LEU A 577 18.32 -1.47 -4.58
C LEU A 577 19.14 -2.27 -3.56
N THR A 578 18.48 -2.81 -2.54
CA THR A 578 19.12 -3.46 -1.39
C THR A 578 19.10 -4.99 -1.47
N GLY A 579 18.22 -5.58 -2.28
CA GLY A 579 17.96 -7.03 -2.26
C GLY A 579 17.34 -7.54 -0.95
N ARG A 580 16.82 -6.65 -0.09
CA ARG A 580 16.20 -6.98 1.20
C ARG A 580 14.68 -6.86 1.15
N SER A 581 13.99 -7.61 2.01
CA SER A 581 12.51 -7.68 2.03
C SER A 581 11.89 -6.53 2.82
N VAL A 582 12.07 -5.28 2.39
CA VAL A 582 11.43 -4.14 3.05
C VAL A 582 9.91 -4.21 2.82
N THR A 583 9.12 -4.02 3.87
CA THR A 583 7.66 -3.91 3.74
C THR A 583 7.16 -2.51 4.08
N LEU A 584 5.93 -2.20 3.66
CA LEU A 584 5.27 -0.94 4.05
C LEU A 584 5.08 -0.87 5.57
N HIS A 585 4.91 -2.01 6.23
CA HIS A 585 4.87 -2.09 7.70
C HIS A 585 6.18 -1.61 8.33
N ASP A 586 7.32 -2.04 7.79
CA ASP A 586 8.64 -1.71 8.36
C ASP A 586 8.92 -0.21 8.24
N LEU A 587 8.64 0.39 7.07
CA LEU A 587 8.73 1.84 6.85
C LEU A 587 7.89 2.62 7.88
N TYR A 588 6.68 2.15 8.18
CA TYR A 588 5.78 2.81 9.14
C TYR A 588 6.22 2.62 10.59
N ALA A 589 6.91 1.52 10.88
CA ALA A 589 7.37 1.18 12.22
C ALA A 589 8.65 1.95 12.60
N THR A 590 9.59 2.11 11.67
CA THR A 590 10.91 2.72 11.91
C THR A 590 10.92 4.25 11.80
N ARG A 591 10.10 4.81 10.90
CA ARG A 591 9.85 6.25 10.68
C ARG A 591 11.02 7.12 10.22
N THR A 592 12.26 6.88 10.68
CA THR A 592 13.45 7.66 10.30
C THR A 592 14.34 6.91 9.31
N VAL A 593 15.23 7.65 8.65
CA VAL A 593 16.26 7.08 7.76
C VAL A 593 17.17 6.10 8.52
N GLU A 594 17.70 6.51 9.68
CA GLU A 594 18.54 5.69 10.56
C GLU A 594 17.83 4.39 10.98
N ALA A 595 16.63 4.48 11.52
CA ALA A 595 15.92 3.30 12.02
C ALA A 595 15.53 2.33 10.89
N LEU A 596 15.19 2.83 9.70
CA LEU A 596 14.93 1.97 8.54
C LEU A 596 16.21 1.34 8.01
N ALA A 597 17.32 2.08 7.99
CA ALA A 597 18.62 1.57 7.61
C ALA A 597 19.09 0.44 8.55
N ASP A 598 18.92 0.62 9.86
CA ASP A 598 19.20 -0.42 10.87
C ASP A 598 18.37 -1.68 10.65
N TRP A 599 17.08 -1.50 10.34
CA TRP A 599 16.19 -2.60 10.00
C TRP A 599 16.69 -3.37 8.76
N ILE A 600 17.02 -2.66 7.68
CA ILE A 600 17.54 -3.24 6.43
C ILE A 600 18.84 -4.01 6.69
N ARG A 601 19.75 -3.44 7.50
CA ARG A 601 21.02 -4.06 7.90
C ARG A 601 20.80 -5.41 8.57
N SER A 602 19.79 -5.50 9.45
CA SER A 602 19.47 -6.71 10.22
C SER A 602 18.58 -7.73 9.49
N SER A 603 17.88 -7.32 8.44
CA SER A 603 16.93 -8.16 7.69
C SER A 603 17.61 -9.26 6.87
N GLU A 604 16.95 -10.41 6.68
CA GLU A 604 17.45 -11.48 5.79
C GLU A 604 17.37 -11.09 4.29
N PRO A 605 18.29 -11.56 3.43
CA PRO A 605 18.23 -11.33 1.99
C PRO A 605 16.99 -11.99 1.35
N LEU A 606 16.41 -11.36 0.31
CA LEU A 606 15.26 -11.90 -0.44
C LEU A 606 15.59 -13.16 -1.26
N SER A 607 16.85 -13.33 -1.66
CA SER A 607 17.36 -14.47 -2.42
C SER A 607 18.80 -14.77 -2.02
N ALA A 608 19.28 -15.96 -2.37
CA ALA A 608 20.71 -16.28 -2.26
C ALA A 608 21.54 -15.34 -3.15
N ASP A 609 21.08 -15.06 -4.37
CA ASP A 609 21.78 -14.23 -5.36
C ASP A 609 21.11 -12.84 -5.50
N PRO A 610 21.71 -11.75 -5.00
CA PRO A 610 21.22 -10.37 -5.16
C PRO A 610 21.37 -9.89 -6.62
N PRO A 611 20.66 -8.82 -7.03
CA PRO A 611 20.88 -8.22 -8.35
C PRO A 611 22.24 -7.50 -8.42
N PHE A 612 23.16 -8.01 -9.24
CA PHE A 612 24.47 -7.39 -9.51
C PHE A 612 24.36 -6.03 -10.20
N VAL A 613 23.33 -5.86 -11.03
CA VAL A 613 23.02 -4.63 -11.73
C VAL A 613 21.74 -4.08 -11.15
N VAL A 614 21.82 -2.90 -10.55
CA VAL A 614 20.68 -2.19 -9.94
C VAL A 614 20.27 -1.00 -10.79
N GLU A 615 18.98 -0.77 -10.93
CA GLU A 615 18.46 0.44 -11.57
C GLU A 615 18.59 1.62 -10.59
N LEU A 616 19.53 2.52 -10.88
CA LEU A 616 19.70 3.75 -10.12
C LEU A 616 18.59 4.75 -10.46
N GLN A 617 18.21 4.82 -11.73
CA GLN A 617 17.12 5.68 -12.19
C GLN A 617 16.47 5.10 -13.45
N PRO A 618 15.14 5.02 -13.54
CA PRO A 618 14.46 4.66 -14.77
C PRO A 618 14.65 5.77 -15.82
N GLY A 619 14.52 5.43 -17.10
CA GLY A 619 14.67 6.43 -18.16
C GLY A 619 14.05 6.08 -19.49
N GLY A 620 14.17 7.03 -20.41
CA GLY A 620 13.57 7.01 -21.74
C GLY A 620 14.24 6.04 -22.72
N PRO A 621 13.83 6.06 -24.00
CA PRO A 621 14.17 5.04 -24.99
C PRO A 621 15.63 5.06 -25.46
N ARG A 622 16.47 5.97 -24.95
CA ARG A 622 17.89 6.04 -25.31
C ARG A 622 18.67 4.90 -24.64
N ALA A 623 19.80 4.54 -25.25
CA ALA A 623 20.66 3.49 -24.73
C ALA A 623 21.11 3.80 -23.28
N PRO A 624 21.04 2.81 -22.38
CA PRO A 624 21.34 3.00 -20.97
C PRO A 624 22.83 3.24 -20.71
N ILE A 625 23.14 3.79 -19.55
CA ILE A 625 24.51 3.88 -19.02
C ILE A 625 24.66 2.99 -17.79
N PHE A 626 25.83 2.36 -17.68
CA PHE A 626 26.20 1.50 -16.58
C PHE A 626 27.36 2.13 -15.79
N PHE A 627 27.10 2.48 -14.54
CA PHE A 627 28.08 3.01 -13.59
C PHE A 627 28.71 1.87 -12.80
N LEU A 628 30.03 1.75 -12.86
CA LEU A 628 30.76 0.72 -12.12
C LEU A 628 31.03 1.20 -10.69
N HIS A 629 30.89 0.32 -9.70
CA HIS A 629 31.13 0.64 -8.29
C HIS A 629 32.51 1.28 -8.05
N ALA A 630 32.60 2.15 -7.05
CA ALA A 630 33.90 2.63 -6.55
C ALA A 630 34.68 1.48 -5.91
N VAL A 631 35.97 1.67 -5.62
CA VAL A 631 36.79 0.61 -5.03
C VAL A 631 36.32 0.19 -3.63
N ILE A 632 35.69 1.10 -2.89
CA ILE A 632 34.95 0.80 -1.66
C ILE A 632 33.74 -0.13 -1.87
N GLY A 633 33.35 -0.41 -3.11
CA GLY A 633 32.33 -1.39 -3.51
C GLY A 633 30.91 -0.83 -3.66
N GLU A 634 30.69 0.45 -3.34
CA GLU A 634 29.36 1.04 -3.24
C GLU A 634 28.98 1.86 -4.49
N LEU A 635 27.69 2.21 -4.61
CA LEU A 635 27.14 2.99 -5.73
C LEU A 635 26.59 4.37 -5.34
N TYR A 636 26.51 4.66 -4.03
CA TYR A 636 25.83 5.84 -3.52
C TYR A 636 26.40 7.17 -4.03
N HIS A 637 27.65 7.19 -4.49
CA HIS A 637 28.28 8.39 -5.05
C HIS A 637 27.72 8.78 -6.42
N TYR A 638 27.08 7.86 -7.15
CA TYR A 638 26.45 8.22 -8.42
C TYR A 638 25.08 8.84 -8.27
N PHE A 639 24.49 8.90 -7.07
CA PHE A 639 23.11 9.33 -6.91
C PHE A 639 22.85 10.78 -7.28
N GLU A 640 23.71 11.71 -6.85
CA GLU A 640 23.55 13.12 -7.19
C GLU A 640 23.76 13.34 -8.69
N LEU A 641 24.76 12.66 -9.28
CA LEU A 641 25.03 12.68 -10.70
C LEU A 641 23.88 12.07 -11.52
N ALA A 642 23.29 10.98 -11.06
CA ALA A 642 22.16 10.31 -11.70
C ALA A 642 20.96 11.27 -11.82
N ARG A 643 20.63 11.95 -10.71
CA ARG A 643 19.57 12.97 -10.68
C ARG A 643 19.85 14.11 -11.66
N ALA A 644 21.11 14.55 -11.77
CA ALA A 644 21.50 15.63 -12.67
C ALA A 644 21.45 15.25 -14.16
N LEU A 645 21.65 13.97 -14.51
CA LEU A 645 21.51 13.46 -15.89
C LEU A 645 20.06 13.42 -16.39
N GLY A 646 19.09 13.36 -15.47
CA GLY A 646 17.66 13.34 -15.81
C GLY A 646 17.20 12.04 -16.47
N SER A 647 15.94 11.98 -16.90
CA SER A 647 15.26 10.73 -17.29
C SER A 647 15.37 10.37 -18.78
N GLY A 648 16.32 10.96 -19.52
CA GLY A 648 16.46 10.73 -20.97
C GLY A 648 16.89 9.31 -21.36
N ARG A 649 17.64 8.64 -20.48
CA ARG A 649 18.16 7.26 -20.60
C ARG A 649 18.08 6.56 -19.24
N ALA A 650 17.95 5.23 -19.23
CA ALA A 650 18.00 4.47 -17.98
C ALA A 650 19.44 4.47 -17.41
N LEU A 651 19.56 4.58 -16.09
CA LEU A 651 20.84 4.62 -15.36
C LEU A 651 20.95 3.37 -14.49
N TYR A 652 21.95 2.54 -14.75
CA TYR A 652 22.22 1.33 -13.98
C TYR A 652 23.54 1.46 -13.22
N GLY A 653 23.60 0.84 -12.05
CA GLY A 653 24.82 0.68 -11.27
C GLY A 653 25.21 -0.79 -11.17
N VAL A 654 26.50 -1.09 -11.35
CA VAL A 654 27.05 -2.45 -11.22
C VAL A 654 27.74 -2.55 -9.86
N GLN A 655 27.19 -3.38 -8.98
CA GLN A 655 27.71 -3.60 -7.63
C GLN A 655 28.94 -4.51 -7.64
N ALA A 656 29.78 -4.39 -6.61
CA ALA A 656 30.94 -5.26 -6.48
C ALA A 656 30.55 -6.71 -6.18
N ASP A 657 31.35 -7.64 -6.68
CA ASP A 657 31.22 -9.07 -6.39
C ASP A 657 31.32 -9.35 -4.88
N GLY A 658 30.44 -10.21 -4.34
CA GLY A 658 30.40 -10.57 -2.92
C GLY A 658 29.53 -9.69 -2.01
N PHE A 659 28.62 -8.87 -2.55
CA PHE A 659 27.78 -7.98 -1.75
C PHE A 659 26.72 -8.68 -0.88
N PHE A 660 26.36 -9.95 -1.13
CA PHE A 660 25.33 -10.63 -0.31
C PHE A 660 25.46 -12.16 -0.22
N HIS A 661 26.59 -12.69 0.23
CA HIS A 661 26.68 -14.12 0.57
C HIS A 661 27.21 -14.33 1.99
N GLY A 662 26.35 -14.89 2.85
CA GLY A 662 26.75 -15.68 4.01
C GLY A 662 27.32 -17.06 3.62
N GLY A 663 27.96 -17.16 2.46
CA GLY A 663 28.48 -18.39 1.86
C GLY A 663 29.82 -18.15 1.17
N ALA A 664 30.79 -19.02 1.46
CA ALA A 664 32.15 -19.16 0.92
C ALA A 664 32.82 -17.94 0.26
N ASP A 665 33.95 -17.52 0.85
CA ASP A 665 34.95 -16.61 0.26
C ASP A 665 35.21 -16.98 -1.21
N PRO A 666 34.90 -16.10 -2.19
CA PRO A 666 35.14 -16.38 -3.61
C PRO A 666 36.64 -16.51 -3.93
N GLY A 667 37.52 -16.20 -2.97
CA GLY A 667 38.96 -16.12 -3.17
C GLY A 667 39.36 -14.81 -3.82
N VAL A 668 40.66 -14.69 -4.13
CA VAL A 668 41.20 -13.52 -4.82
C VAL A 668 40.80 -13.59 -6.30
N LEU A 669 39.85 -12.74 -6.72
CA LEU A 669 39.48 -12.56 -8.12
C LEU A 669 40.40 -11.53 -8.79
N THR A 670 40.81 -11.79 -10.03
CA THR A 670 41.51 -10.79 -10.85
C THR A 670 40.51 -9.77 -11.42
N MET A 671 41.01 -8.62 -11.86
CA MET A 671 40.18 -7.60 -12.53
C MET A 671 39.44 -8.18 -13.75
N GLU A 672 40.11 -9.04 -14.52
CA GLU A 672 39.53 -9.69 -15.71
C GLU A 672 38.38 -10.62 -15.34
N GLN A 673 38.53 -11.41 -14.27
CA GLN A 673 37.46 -12.29 -13.78
C GLN A 673 36.25 -11.50 -13.26
N MET A 674 36.51 -10.39 -12.56
CA MET A 674 35.45 -9.45 -12.14
C MET A 674 34.76 -8.84 -13.36
N ALA A 675 35.53 -8.39 -14.37
CA ALA A 675 35.00 -7.77 -15.57
C ALA A 675 34.14 -8.71 -16.41
N ASP A 676 34.53 -9.98 -16.57
CA ASP A 676 33.73 -10.98 -17.29
C ASP A 676 32.38 -11.23 -16.62
N ARG A 677 32.37 -11.31 -15.28
CA ARG A 677 31.13 -11.41 -14.50
C ARG A 677 30.24 -10.18 -14.69
N TYR A 678 30.81 -8.98 -14.54
CA TYR A 678 30.07 -7.73 -14.70
C TYR A 678 29.52 -7.58 -16.12
N ALA A 679 30.28 -7.96 -17.14
CA ALA A 679 29.85 -7.96 -18.53
C ALA A 679 28.69 -8.94 -18.79
N GLU A 680 28.64 -10.08 -18.11
CA GLU A 680 27.50 -11.01 -18.18
C GLU A 680 26.23 -10.40 -17.58
N GLU A 681 26.34 -9.81 -16.39
CA GLU A 681 25.18 -9.22 -15.70
C GLU A 681 24.64 -7.98 -16.44
N VAL A 682 25.53 -7.14 -16.98
CA VAL A 682 25.15 -6.01 -17.85
C VAL A 682 24.35 -6.49 -19.07
N ARG A 683 24.75 -7.61 -19.68
CA ARG A 683 24.03 -8.21 -20.83
C ARG A 683 22.69 -8.82 -20.46
N ARG A 684 22.51 -9.33 -19.23
CA ARG A 684 21.20 -9.82 -18.78
C ARG A 684 20.18 -8.69 -18.71
N VAL A 685 20.61 -7.49 -18.34
CA VAL A 685 19.75 -6.29 -18.28
C VAL A 685 19.57 -5.65 -19.66
N HIS A 686 20.64 -5.58 -20.46
CA HIS A 686 20.61 -5.00 -21.80
C HIS A 686 21.28 -5.96 -22.80
N PRO A 687 20.52 -6.87 -23.44
CA PRO A 687 21.10 -7.94 -24.26
C PRO A 687 21.82 -7.47 -25.54
N GLU A 688 21.38 -6.35 -26.11
CA GLU A 688 21.85 -5.79 -27.36
C GLU A 688 22.53 -4.45 -27.08
N GLY A 689 23.70 -4.19 -27.68
CA GLY A 689 24.40 -2.90 -27.51
C GLY A 689 23.74 -1.75 -28.32
N PRO A 690 24.28 -0.51 -28.24
CA PRO A 690 25.59 -0.18 -27.68
C PRO A 690 25.63 -0.06 -26.16
N TYR A 691 26.73 -0.50 -25.54
CA TYR A 691 26.96 -0.34 -24.10
C TYR A 691 27.68 0.97 -23.79
N HIS A 692 27.14 1.76 -22.86
CA HIS A 692 27.78 2.96 -22.33
C HIS A 692 28.25 2.70 -20.90
N LEU A 693 29.56 2.79 -20.65
CA LEU A 693 30.19 2.45 -19.38
C LEU A 693 30.81 3.69 -18.75
N CYS A 694 30.61 3.87 -17.45
CA CYS A 694 31.15 5.01 -16.72
C CYS A 694 31.71 4.59 -15.36
N GLY A 695 32.84 5.18 -14.96
CA GLY A 695 33.43 4.95 -13.66
C GLY A 695 34.08 6.21 -13.09
N PHE A 696 33.78 6.51 -11.83
CA PHE A 696 34.45 7.53 -11.03
C PHE A 696 35.67 6.99 -10.28
N SER A 697 36.76 7.74 -10.27
CA SER A 697 37.97 7.38 -9.53
C SER A 697 38.52 6.00 -9.95
N GLY A 698 38.86 5.12 -9.01
CA GLY A 698 39.26 3.75 -9.32
C GLY A 698 38.23 2.95 -10.13
N ALA A 699 36.94 3.34 -10.12
CA ALA A 699 35.90 2.69 -10.92
C ALA A 699 36.11 2.81 -12.43
N GLY A 700 36.83 3.83 -12.89
CA GLY A 700 37.16 3.98 -14.31
C GLY A 700 37.90 2.77 -14.88
N ARG A 701 38.68 2.07 -14.05
CA ARG A 701 39.41 0.85 -14.47
C ARG A 701 38.50 -0.36 -14.58
N PHE A 702 37.51 -0.49 -13.71
CA PHE A 702 36.44 -1.48 -13.86
C PHE A 702 35.65 -1.21 -15.15
N ALA A 703 35.29 0.04 -15.41
CA ALA A 703 34.55 0.42 -16.63
C ALA A 703 35.32 0.04 -17.90
N LEU A 704 36.63 0.29 -17.91
CA LEU A 704 37.50 -0.08 -19.03
C LEU A 704 37.66 -1.59 -19.18
N ALA A 705 37.86 -2.33 -18.08
CA ALA A 705 37.98 -3.79 -18.11
C ALA A 705 36.69 -4.46 -18.60
N VAL A 706 35.53 -3.97 -18.17
CA VAL A 706 34.22 -4.45 -18.67
C VAL A 706 34.03 -4.12 -20.14
N ALA A 707 34.48 -2.94 -20.59
CA ALA A 707 34.45 -2.58 -22.00
C ALA A 707 35.31 -3.53 -22.86
N ASP A 708 36.50 -3.87 -22.38
CA ASP A 708 37.41 -4.81 -23.05
C ASP A 708 36.80 -6.22 -23.12
N SER A 709 36.21 -6.71 -22.02
CA SER A 709 35.49 -7.99 -21.99
C SER A 709 34.30 -8.03 -22.98
N LEU A 710 33.45 -6.99 -22.99
CA LEU A 710 32.35 -6.87 -23.95
C LEU A 710 32.84 -6.81 -25.40
N HIS A 711 33.90 -6.05 -25.66
CA HIS A 711 34.50 -5.94 -26.98
C HIS A 711 35.09 -7.27 -27.46
N ALA A 712 35.83 -7.98 -26.59
CA ALA A 712 36.39 -9.30 -26.87
C ALA A 712 35.30 -10.35 -27.15
N ALA A 713 34.14 -10.21 -26.50
CA ALA A 713 32.94 -11.00 -26.77
C ALA A 713 32.17 -10.59 -28.04
N GLY A 714 32.64 -9.59 -28.79
CA GLY A 714 32.05 -9.13 -30.05
C GLY A 714 30.88 -8.15 -29.90
N HIS A 715 30.66 -7.61 -28.71
CA HIS A 715 29.60 -6.63 -28.46
C HIS A 715 30.04 -5.20 -28.77
N ARG A 716 29.09 -4.37 -29.23
CA ARG A 716 29.34 -2.95 -29.52
C ARG A 716 29.38 -2.14 -28.22
N VAL A 717 30.53 -1.56 -27.88
CA VAL A 717 30.66 -0.56 -26.82
C VAL A 717 30.55 0.84 -27.44
N GLY A 718 29.56 1.62 -27.01
CA GLY A 718 29.32 2.98 -27.51
C GLY A 718 30.31 3.99 -26.93
N SER A 719 30.44 4.01 -25.60
CA SER A 719 31.33 4.94 -24.90
C SER A 719 31.90 4.35 -23.62
N VAL A 720 33.15 4.69 -23.30
CA VAL A 720 33.77 4.44 -22.00
C VAL A 720 34.18 5.80 -21.43
N VAL A 721 33.54 6.23 -20.33
CA VAL A 721 33.76 7.55 -19.72
C VAL A 721 34.37 7.41 -18.33
N LEU A 722 35.54 8.00 -18.15
CA LEU A 722 36.28 8.03 -16.90
C LEU A 722 36.07 9.38 -16.22
N LEU A 723 35.48 9.37 -15.02
CA LEU A 723 35.32 10.58 -14.21
C LEU A 723 36.49 10.67 -13.26
N ASP A 724 37.39 11.61 -13.55
CA ASP A 724 38.58 11.95 -12.79
C ASP A 724 39.39 10.73 -12.31
N SER A 725 39.48 9.73 -13.18
CA SER A 725 40.05 8.42 -12.85
C SER A 725 41.53 8.38 -13.20
N ALA A 726 42.38 7.97 -12.28
CA ALA A 726 43.80 7.75 -12.55
C ALA A 726 44.09 6.30 -13.00
N PRO A 727 45.10 6.05 -13.84
CA PRO A 727 45.53 4.70 -14.18
C PRO A 727 46.37 4.04 -13.06
N LEU A 728 46.64 4.75 -11.95
CA LEU A 728 47.43 4.35 -10.78
C LEU A 728 48.74 3.63 -11.13
N THR A 729 49.65 4.33 -11.83
CA THR A 729 50.96 3.80 -12.21
C THR A 729 51.91 3.55 -11.04
N ASP A 730 51.70 4.24 -9.93
CA ASP A 730 52.64 4.30 -8.81
C ASP A 730 52.21 3.42 -7.62
N ALA A 731 51.06 2.75 -7.73
CA ALA A 731 50.58 1.84 -6.69
C ALA A 731 51.37 0.53 -6.68
N PRO A 732 51.70 -0.03 -5.49
CA PRO A 732 52.32 -1.34 -5.39
C PRO A 732 51.38 -2.40 -6.00
N PRO A 733 51.90 -3.38 -6.76
CA PRO A 733 51.08 -4.42 -7.38
C PRO A 733 50.37 -5.29 -6.33
N GLU A 734 50.95 -5.43 -5.15
CA GLU A 734 50.33 -6.07 -3.98
C GLU A 734 50.31 -5.06 -2.82
N PRO A 735 49.28 -4.19 -2.71
CA PRO A 735 49.16 -3.27 -1.60
C PRO A 735 48.85 -4.00 -0.29
N ASP A 736 49.49 -3.59 0.81
CA ASP A 736 49.18 -4.10 2.15
C ASP A 736 47.93 -3.40 2.73
N LEU A 737 47.42 -3.91 3.86
CA LEU A 737 46.21 -3.39 4.48
C LEU A 737 46.36 -1.93 4.93
N ALA A 738 47.54 -1.51 5.37
CA ALA A 738 47.77 -0.14 5.84
C ALA A 738 47.65 0.85 4.68
N PHE A 739 48.26 0.53 3.53
CA PHE A 739 48.12 1.31 2.29
C PHE A 739 46.66 1.39 1.83
N ILE A 740 45.94 0.26 1.89
CA ILE A 740 44.54 0.20 1.46
C ILE A 740 43.64 1.05 2.35
N LEU A 741 43.74 0.90 3.68
CA LEU A 741 42.92 1.67 4.62
C LEU A 741 43.19 3.16 4.50
N ALA A 742 44.46 3.58 4.56
CA ALA A 742 44.83 5.00 4.49
C ALA A 742 44.58 5.63 3.11
N GLY A 743 44.74 4.86 2.03
CA GLY A 743 44.59 5.38 0.67
C GLY A 743 43.14 5.48 0.17
N TRP A 744 42.22 4.70 0.74
CA TRP A 744 40.87 4.53 0.19
C TRP A 744 39.74 4.79 1.19
N LEU A 745 40.03 4.97 2.48
CA LEU A 745 39.05 5.41 3.49
C LEU A 745 39.44 6.79 4.01
N LEU A 746 38.62 7.79 3.69
CA LEU A 746 38.88 9.20 4.04
C LEU A 746 39.03 9.43 5.55
N PHE A 747 38.37 8.63 6.38
CA PHE A 747 38.44 8.71 7.85
C PHE A 747 39.54 7.85 8.47
N SER A 748 40.28 7.05 7.68
CA SER A 748 41.32 6.18 8.22
C SER A 748 42.50 7.01 8.74
N PRO A 749 43.18 6.54 9.81
CA PRO A 749 44.47 7.09 10.19
C PRO A 749 45.49 7.03 9.03
N PRO A 750 46.50 7.92 9.03
CA PRO A 750 47.58 7.92 8.04
C PRO A 750 48.30 6.56 7.96
N GLU A 751 48.85 6.24 6.78
CA GLU A 751 49.51 4.95 6.54
C GLU A 751 50.65 4.71 7.54
N GLU A 752 51.41 5.74 7.90
CA GLU A 752 52.54 5.65 8.84
C GLU A 752 52.11 5.24 10.25
N GLU A 753 50.87 5.53 10.64
CA GLU A 753 50.32 5.16 11.94
C GLU A 753 49.76 3.73 11.98
N LEU A 754 49.46 3.16 10.81
CA LEU A 754 48.93 1.81 10.64
C LEU A 754 50.04 0.79 10.34
N ARG A 755 51.07 1.21 9.60
CA ARG A 755 52.14 0.33 9.12
C ARG A 755 52.90 -0.31 10.28
N GLY A 756 53.10 -1.62 10.20
CA GLY A 756 53.78 -2.41 11.23
C GLY A 756 52.91 -2.83 12.43
N LEU A 757 51.65 -2.41 12.47
CA LEU A 757 50.66 -2.96 13.42
C LEU A 757 50.07 -4.27 12.89
N GLU A 758 49.63 -5.14 13.81
CA GLU A 758 48.85 -6.33 13.45
C GLU A 758 47.56 -5.93 12.69
N PRO A 759 47.12 -6.69 11.66
CA PRO A 759 45.97 -6.33 10.82
C PRO A 759 44.69 -5.99 11.63
N GLN A 760 44.41 -6.77 12.68
CA GLN A 760 43.25 -6.54 13.55
C GLN A 760 43.32 -5.19 14.29
N VAL A 761 44.52 -4.74 14.64
CA VAL A 761 44.73 -3.43 15.27
C VAL A 761 44.55 -2.30 14.26
N GLN A 762 44.97 -2.51 13.01
CA GLN A 762 44.74 -1.54 11.93
C GLN A 762 43.23 -1.35 11.68
N LEU A 763 42.49 -2.45 11.56
CA LEU A 763 41.03 -2.43 11.40
C LEU A 763 40.34 -1.74 12.57
N HIS A 764 40.70 -2.09 13.82
CA HIS A 764 40.12 -1.45 14.99
C HIS A 764 40.39 0.06 15.03
N ARG A 765 41.61 0.52 14.69
CA ARG A 765 41.92 1.95 14.64
C ARG A 765 41.13 2.69 13.57
N ALA A 766 40.96 2.09 12.39
CA ALA A 766 40.14 2.67 11.33
C ALA A 766 38.67 2.77 11.72
N LEU A 767 38.11 1.73 12.37
CA LEU A 767 36.74 1.74 12.90
C LEU A 767 36.52 2.87 13.91
N GLU A 768 37.38 2.97 14.92
CA GLU A 768 37.28 4.02 15.95
C GLU A 768 37.53 5.43 15.40
N ALA A 769 38.30 5.57 14.32
CA ALA A 769 38.45 6.84 13.63
C ALA A 769 37.15 7.23 12.91
N GLY A 770 36.55 6.32 12.15
CA GLY A 770 35.26 6.56 11.46
C GLY A 770 34.13 6.88 12.43
N LYS A 771 33.99 6.15 13.54
CA LYS A 771 32.98 6.43 14.57
C LYS A 771 33.16 7.81 15.21
N ARG A 772 34.41 8.24 15.47
CA ARG A 772 34.70 9.56 16.06
C ARG A 772 34.48 10.70 15.08
N ALA A 773 34.75 10.48 13.79
CA ALA A 773 34.54 11.46 12.75
C ALA A 773 33.05 11.63 12.38
N GLY A 774 32.21 10.66 12.75
CA GLY A 774 30.80 10.62 12.36
C GLY A 774 30.54 9.98 10.99
N ASP A 775 31.60 9.49 10.33
CA ASP A 775 31.54 8.79 9.03
C ASP A 775 31.05 7.34 9.15
N LEU A 776 30.94 6.81 10.37
CA LEU A 776 30.35 5.50 10.65
C LEU A 776 29.31 5.62 11.78
N PRO A 777 28.20 4.86 11.72
CA PRO A 777 27.27 4.76 12.83
C PRO A 777 27.98 4.34 14.14
N PRO A 778 27.54 4.88 15.29
CA PRO A 778 28.21 4.63 16.57
C PRO A 778 28.18 3.14 16.99
N ASP A 779 27.18 2.41 16.52
CA ASP A 779 26.85 1.02 16.83
C ASP A 779 27.39 0.00 15.83
N VAL A 780 28.17 0.41 14.82
CA VAL A 780 28.80 -0.54 13.87
C VAL A 780 29.63 -1.59 14.63
N GLU A 781 29.33 -2.87 14.39
CA GLU A 781 30.03 -3.99 15.00
C GLU A 781 31.39 -4.25 14.32
N PRO A 782 32.44 -4.63 15.06
CA PRO A 782 33.77 -4.88 14.47
C PRO A 782 33.78 -5.90 13.34
N ALA A 783 32.96 -6.95 13.44
CA ALA A 783 32.85 -7.98 12.41
C ALA A 783 32.22 -7.46 11.10
N GLU A 784 31.28 -6.52 11.20
CA GLU A 784 30.69 -5.86 10.04
C GLU A 784 31.73 -4.99 9.32
N PHE A 785 32.49 -4.21 10.09
CA PHE A 785 33.57 -3.39 9.56
C PHE A 785 34.67 -4.24 8.91
N GLU A 786 35.05 -5.37 9.52
CA GLU A 786 36.01 -6.31 8.95
C GLU A 786 35.53 -6.89 7.61
N SER A 787 34.24 -7.26 7.52
CA SER A 787 33.63 -7.71 6.27
C SER A 787 33.69 -6.63 5.18
N PHE A 788 33.43 -5.37 5.53
CA PHE A 788 33.57 -4.24 4.64
C PHE A 788 35.02 -4.05 4.16
N CYS A 789 35.99 -4.05 5.09
CA CYS A 789 37.41 -3.88 4.75
C CYS A 789 37.95 -5.03 3.88
N ARG A 790 37.48 -6.26 4.08
CA ARG A 790 37.84 -7.40 3.22
C ARG A 790 37.40 -7.19 1.77
N ARG A 791 36.21 -6.62 1.54
CA ARG A 791 35.74 -6.26 0.18
C ARG A 791 36.59 -5.15 -0.44
N LEU A 792 36.85 -4.11 0.35
CA LEU A 792 37.73 -3.02 -0.06
C LEU A 792 39.11 -3.57 -0.47
N GLU A 793 39.65 -4.50 0.30
CA GLU A 793 40.94 -5.12 0.03
C GLU A 793 40.96 -5.90 -1.30
N LEU A 794 39.93 -6.71 -1.57
CA LEU A 794 39.79 -7.43 -2.84
C LEU A 794 39.76 -6.47 -4.04
N ASN A 795 38.93 -5.43 -3.96
CA ASN A 795 38.80 -4.44 -5.03
C ASN A 795 40.09 -3.63 -5.21
N ALA A 796 40.72 -3.19 -4.13
CA ALA A 796 41.94 -2.39 -4.18
C ALA A 796 43.10 -3.18 -4.78
N ARG A 797 43.24 -4.47 -4.43
CA ARG A 797 44.24 -5.36 -5.02
C ARG A 797 44.00 -5.57 -6.52
N ALA A 798 42.76 -5.86 -6.92
CA ALA A 798 42.41 -6.03 -8.34
C ALA A 798 42.71 -4.76 -9.15
N VAL A 799 42.34 -3.61 -8.63
CA VAL A 799 42.60 -2.30 -9.25
C VAL A 799 44.11 -2.03 -9.35
N SER A 800 44.89 -2.23 -8.29
CA SER A 800 46.34 -1.99 -8.29
C SER A 800 47.11 -2.90 -9.26
N ALA A 801 46.71 -4.18 -9.34
CA ALA A 801 47.34 -5.17 -10.21
C ALA A 801 46.98 -4.99 -11.70
N TYR A 802 45.79 -4.46 -12.00
CA TYR A 802 45.29 -4.34 -13.37
C TYR A 802 46.19 -3.46 -14.26
N ARG A 803 46.35 -3.83 -15.52
CA ARG A 803 47.06 -3.01 -16.52
C ARG A 803 46.08 -2.66 -17.65
N PRO A 804 45.62 -1.40 -17.72
CA PRO A 804 44.67 -0.97 -18.73
C PRO A 804 45.04 -1.34 -20.16
N SER A 805 44.07 -1.90 -20.88
CA SER A 805 44.13 -2.17 -22.32
C SER A 805 42.70 -2.11 -22.87
N TYR A 806 42.48 -1.40 -23.97
CA TYR A 806 41.18 -1.36 -24.63
C TYR A 806 41.29 -0.82 -26.07
N PRO A 807 40.85 -1.56 -27.10
CA PRO A 807 41.03 -1.14 -28.49
C PRO A 807 40.17 0.05 -28.93
N GLY A 808 39.18 0.48 -28.13
CA GLY A 808 38.31 1.61 -28.45
C GLY A 808 38.76 2.95 -27.89
N THR A 809 37.99 4.00 -28.18
CA THR A 809 38.20 5.35 -27.64
C THR A 809 37.66 5.45 -26.21
N VAL A 810 38.44 6.10 -25.34
CA VAL A 810 38.09 6.41 -23.95
C VAL A 810 37.96 7.92 -23.79
N THR A 811 36.93 8.37 -23.08
CA THR A 811 36.77 9.78 -22.71
C THR A 811 37.12 9.97 -21.24
N LEU A 812 38.06 10.87 -20.95
CA LEU A 812 38.44 11.28 -19.60
C LEU A 812 37.87 12.67 -19.31
N LEU A 813 37.00 12.77 -18.32
CA LEU A 813 36.60 14.04 -17.71
C LEU A 813 37.53 14.27 -16.50
N THR A 814 38.41 15.26 -16.56
CA THR A 814 39.44 15.51 -15.53
C THR A 814 39.31 16.90 -14.94
N GLN A 815 39.82 17.09 -13.72
CA GLN A 815 39.84 18.39 -13.07
C GLN A 815 40.66 19.40 -13.88
N LYS A 816 40.09 20.59 -14.12
CA LYS A 816 40.74 21.71 -14.78
C LYS A 816 41.88 22.26 -13.92
N ASN A 817 42.99 22.64 -14.56
CA ASN A 817 44.18 23.20 -13.89
C ASN A 817 44.73 22.32 -12.75
N ARG A 818 44.61 20.99 -12.88
CA ARG A 818 45.22 20.06 -11.94
C ARG A 818 46.74 20.29 -11.88
N THR A 819 47.31 20.31 -10.66
CA THR A 819 48.75 20.54 -10.45
C THR A 819 49.49 19.36 -9.86
N ASP A 820 48.79 18.41 -9.23
CA ASP A 820 49.37 17.21 -8.62
C ASP A 820 49.73 16.14 -9.67
N ARG A 821 48.92 15.98 -10.72
CA ARG A 821 49.10 14.95 -11.77
C ARG A 821 48.60 15.38 -13.14
N ASP A 822 49.23 14.85 -14.19
CA ASP A 822 48.76 14.96 -15.58
C ASP A 822 48.11 13.62 -16.00
N LEU A 823 46.82 13.47 -15.71
CA LEU A 823 46.10 12.23 -16.00
C LEU A 823 46.04 11.93 -17.50
N ALA A 824 45.98 12.96 -18.35
CA ALA A 824 45.94 12.78 -19.80
C ALA A 824 47.24 12.12 -20.30
N ALA A 825 48.39 12.65 -19.87
CA ALA A 825 49.69 12.09 -20.22
C ALA A 825 49.93 10.70 -19.62
N GLU A 826 49.34 10.40 -18.47
CA GLU A 826 49.43 9.07 -17.86
C GLU A 826 48.59 8.03 -18.62
N TRP A 827 47.34 8.34 -18.96
CA TRP A 827 46.47 7.45 -19.73
C TRP A 827 46.99 7.20 -21.15
N ALA A 828 47.63 8.20 -21.77
CA ALA A 828 48.23 8.08 -23.10
C ALA A 828 49.38 7.04 -23.18
N ARG A 829 49.89 6.55 -22.04
CA ARG A 829 50.95 5.51 -21.99
C ARG A 829 50.41 4.09 -22.14
N PHE A 830 49.09 3.90 -22.01
CA PHE A 830 48.46 2.59 -22.06
C PHE A 830 47.96 2.27 -23.47
N PRO A 831 47.86 0.98 -23.85
CA PRO A 831 47.34 0.55 -25.14
C PRO A 831 45.81 0.77 -25.22
N ILE A 832 45.42 2.02 -25.42
CA ILE A 832 44.03 2.43 -25.69
C ILE A 832 43.88 2.95 -27.12
N GLY A 833 42.76 2.63 -27.79
CA GLY A 833 42.53 2.99 -29.19
C GLY A 833 42.45 4.49 -29.46
N GLY A 834 42.04 5.27 -28.46
CA GLY A 834 42.06 6.72 -28.49
C GLY A 834 41.71 7.31 -27.12
N LEU A 835 42.17 8.54 -26.85
CA LEU A 835 41.88 9.27 -25.62
C LEU A 835 41.32 10.65 -25.96
N ARG A 836 40.07 10.90 -25.54
CA ARG A 836 39.47 12.24 -25.51
C ARG A 836 39.56 12.77 -24.09
N VAL A 837 39.96 14.03 -23.93
CA VAL A 837 40.05 14.67 -22.62
C VAL A 837 39.17 15.91 -22.61
N GLU A 838 38.31 16.02 -21.60
CA GLU A 838 37.58 17.24 -21.30
C GLU A 838 37.85 17.68 -19.86
N GLU A 839 38.01 18.98 -19.66
CA GLU A 839 38.28 19.56 -18.36
C GLU A 839 37.01 20.09 -17.70
N ILE A 840 36.84 19.78 -16.41
CA ILE A 840 35.73 20.25 -15.57
C ILE A 840 36.28 21.20 -14.50
N ASP A 841 35.58 22.32 -14.29
CA ASP A 841 35.88 23.25 -13.19
C ASP A 841 35.32 22.70 -11.87
N ALA A 842 36.05 21.74 -11.30
CA ALA A 842 35.75 21.09 -10.02
C ALA A 842 36.80 21.49 -8.98
N GLY A 843 36.36 21.84 -7.78
CA GLY A 843 37.23 22.20 -6.66
C GLY A 843 38.00 21.02 -6.07
N SER A 844 37.51 19.80 -6.24
CA SER A 844 38.13 18.58 -5.73
C SER A 844 37.78 17.33 -6.56
N HIS A 845 38.46 16.22 -6.29
CA HIS A 845 38.14 14.91 -6.87
C HIS A 845 36.70 14.49 -6.57
N LEU A 846 36.21 14.70 -5.35
CA LEU A 846 34.83 14.35 -4.95
C LEU A 846 33.77 15.20 -5.66
N GLU A 847 34.14 16.40 -6.13
CA GLU A 847 33.18 17.29 -6.79
C GLU A 847 32.65 16.77 -8.13
N PHE A 848 33.27 15.72 -8.69
CA PHE A 848 32.77 15.05 -9.88
C PHE A 848 31.47 14.27 -9.66
N VAL A 849 31.21 13.89 -8.41
CA VAL A 849 30.08 13.04 -8.03
C VAL A 849 29.22 13.68 -6.93
N TYR A 850 29.74 14.70 -6.25
CA TYR A 850 29.03 15.44 -5.20
C TYR A 850 29.19 16.96 -5.30
N GLY A 851 28.12 17.73 -5.10
CA GLY A 851 28.22 19.18 -4.95
C GLY A 851 28.28 19.97 -6.28
N PRO A 852 28.90 21.17 -6.28
CA PRO A 852 28.56 22.23 -7.24
C PRO A 852 28.97 21.94 -8.69
N ALA A 853 29.95 21.06 -8.93
CA ALA A 853 30.38 20.71 -10.29
C ALA A 853 29.51 19.63 -10.95
N VAL A 854 28.67 18.92 -10.19
CA VAL A 854 27.84 17.80 -10.69
C VAL A 854 26.96 18.18 -11.89
N PRO A 855 26.28 19.34 -11.95
CA PRO A 855 25.49 19.72 -13.13
C PRO A 855 26.33 19.85 -14.40
N GLU A 856 27.56 20.36 -14.30
CA GLU A 856 28.48 20.45 -15.45
C GLU A 856 28.98 19.06 -15.86
N VAL A 857 29.33 18.21 -14.88
CA VAL A 857 29.72 16.81 -15.15
C VAL A 857 28.60 16.06 -15.88
N ALA A 858 27.36 16.17 -15.41
CA ALA A 858 26.19 15.54 -16.04
C ALA A 858 26.01 16.00 -17.49
N ARG A 859 26.09 17.31 -17.73
CA ARG A 859 25.96 17.88 -19.08
C ARG A 859 27.06 17.39 -20.03
N ARG A 860 28.30 17.28 -19.53
CA ARG A 860 29.45 16.79 -20.31
C ARG A 860 29.37 15.31 -20.57
N LEU A 861 28.98 14.53 -19.56
CA LEU A 861 28.74 13.11 -19.69
C LEU A 861 27.66 12.86 -20.76
N GLU A 862 26.49 13.50 -20.68
CA GLU A 862 25.42 13.32 -21.67
C GLU A 862 25.89 13.65 -23.11
N ALA A 863 26.66 14.73 -23.28
CA ALA A 863 27.24 15.07 -24.57
C ALA A 863 28.18 13.99 -25.11
N CYS A 864 28.97 13.34 -24.25
CA CYS A 864 29.86 12.23 -24.64
C CYS A 864 29.08 10.98 -25.07
N LEU A 865 27.89 10.76 -24.51
CA LEU A 865 27.08 9.57 -24.78
C LEU A 865 26.33 9.66 -26.13
N ASP A 866 26.01 10.87 -26.59
CA ASP A 866 25.25 11.12 -27.81
C ASP A 866 26.14 11.24 -29.07
N GLU A 867 27.46 11.25 -28.90
CA GLU A 867 28.39 11.27 -30.03
C GLU A 867 28.54 9.89 -30.70
N PRO A 868 28.47 9.81 -32.03
CA PRO A 868 28.65 8.54 -32.74
C PRO A 868 30.09 8.03 -32.57
N ALA A 869 30.23 6.74 -32.27
CA ALA A 869 31.54 6.08 -32.16
C ALA A 869 32.34 6.31 -33.46
N PRO A 870 33.63 6.70 -33.39
CA PRO A 870 34.44 6.94 -34.57
C PRO A 870 34.59 5.62 -35.36
N GLY A 871 33.85 5.51 -36.46
CA GLY A 871 33.68 4.29 -37.26
C GLY A 871 32.36 4.27 -38.06
N ASP A 872 31.33 5.00 -37.61
CA ASP A 872 30.02 5.07 -38.29
C ASP A 872 29.99 5.97 -39.55
N ALA A 873 31.07 6.67 -39.89
CA ALA A 873 31.13 7.52 -41.08
C ALA A 873 31.41 6.74 -42.39
N GLY A 874 31.46 5.40 -42.36
CA GLY A 874 31.95 4.57 -43.47
C GLY A 874 30.99 3.54 -44.07
N ALA A 875 29.76 3.38 -43.56
CA ALA A 875 28.84 2.33 -44.02
C ALA A 875 27.70 2.81 -44.93
N ASP A 876 27.90 3.95 -45.60
CA ASP A 876 27.00 4.44 -46.66
C ASP A 876 27.81 4.82 -47.90
N ARG A 877 28.42 3.81 -48.55
CA ARG A 877 28.87 3.84 -49.95
C ARG A 877 28.82 2.46 -50.59
#